data_AF-A0A166LGM8-F1
#
_entry.id   AF-A0A166LGM8-F1
#
_cell.length_a   1.000
_cell.length_b   1.000
_cell.length_c   1.000
_cell.angle_alpha   90.00
_cell.angle_beta   90.00
_cell.angle_gamma   90.00
#
_symmetry.space_group_name_H-M   'P 1'
#
loop_
_entity.id
_entity.type
_entity.pdbx_description
1 polymer ?
#
loop_
_entity_poly.entity_id
_entity_poly.type
_entity_poly.pdbx_seq_one_letter_code
_entity_poly.pdbx_strand_id
1 'polypeptide(L)'
;GLDRVFKAVVKSIENAQSVMAKNKAGLDKTLTNKESRNKIISKASGVVNALLDPAHQVANLLDGVGGMFPPCKVVSNTLAAIVELEQNRRDNDVRVVVIHLEFSTLLATLGSLEPGFARVQSLVQPLGQILDGIDQLMKEFGEFSERFYNSSVFKSRIRHLLFASSNKSSLSDFRAKIDGFRAQLSHLLSQQAVLILATHTRALESIERKLTPFSRYYSSLTTDDELSAETFVAENGGEERVQTDDYLLDEFVRRFGESLSPGLKKIVQESIDDSYRQSQATFLLKFKFALESKIDDSQEAILLELKSGPHEAITDPDMKAIWKEIVRKESSIKRRRFIDGMSFWLDRSRADRPDAWTKRIISKVPSIGDAIDDDASGYISVGEVQEFMHLKPPKWTTPDTPTCAQTISCDLTLLRGWAFGWDADNGYYNEQVNKILNQLQKISDEDGANAESIHHYLSEVKDKVIAITNSIYVLNTLEPTLEPKMNELRRQWREITEKQIKQRLKTVNYKFEESTFTAIAGSQRVESTFFPFVYLLLLRHHALLTKGETSVETTEEAIHAVNILLDVVDSRVAELKAIWRRQRIDLEIQVRYYANGMFEDYYKVHFICVRHVRSLLNSISAEVPQGQLGPSGTISPSD
;
A
#
# COMPACT_ATOMS: atom_id res chain seq x y z
N GLY A 1 -30.04 -4.90 13.87
CA GLY A 1 -28.71 -4.86 13.25
C GLY A 1 -28.25 -3.43 13.06
N LEU A 2 -28.83 -2.73 12.07
CA LEU A 2 -28.49 -1.36 11.65
C LEU A 2 -28.44 -0.32 12.78
N ASP A 3 -29.40 -0.27 13.70
CA ASP A 3 -29.37 0.69 14.83
C ASP A 3 -28.14 0.53 15.75
N ARG A 4 -27.63 -0.71 15.91
CA ARG A 4 -26.41 -0.96 16.68
C ARG A 4 -25.17 -0.46 15.95
N VAL A 5 -25.12 -0.64 14.63
CA VAL A 5 -24.03 -0.16 13.77
C VAL A 5 -24.04 1.36 13.71
N PHE A 6 -25.21 1.98 13.58
CA PHE A 6 -25.39 3.43 13.61
C PHE A 6 -24.91 4.04 14.94
N LYS A 7 -25.25 3.42 16.08
CA LYS A 7 -24.74 3.85 17.40
C LYS A 7 -23.21 3.75 17.49
N ALA A 8 -22.60 2.75 16.84
CA ALA A 8 -21.14 2.63 16.78
C ALA A 8 -20.52 3.76 15.95
N VAL A 9 -21.11 4.11 14.80
CA VAL A 9 -20.72 5.27 13.98
C VAL A 9 -20.78 6.57 14.80
N VAL A 10 -21.92 6.83 15.45
CA VAL A 10 -22.09 8.02 16.30
C VAL A 10 -20.99 8.09 17.38
N LYS A 11 -20.75 6.98 18.08
CA LYS A 11 -19.71 6.91 19.11
C LYS A 11 -18.30 7.13 18.55
N SER A 12 -18.01 6.59 17.37
CA SER A 12 -16.72 6.78 16.70
C SER A 12 -16.50 8.26 16.33
N ILE A 13 -17.50 8.94 15.77
CA ILE A 13 -17.41 10.37 15.46
C ILE A 13 -17.25 11.20 16.75
N GLU A 14 -17.97 10.87 17.82
CA GLU A 14 -17.81 11.52 19.13
C GLU A 14 -16.41 11.31 19.74
N ASN A 15 -15.83 10.13 19.57
CA ASN A 15 -14.46 9.84 19.99
C ASN A 15 -13.46 10.69 19.20
N ALA A 16 -13.59 10.75 17.87
CA ALA A 16 -12.75 11.60 17.02
C ALA A 16 -12.83 13.07 17.49
N GLN A 17 -14.05 13.55 17.78
CA GLN A 17 -14.27 14.89 18.31
C GLN A 17 -13.58 15.11 19.66
N SER A 18 -13.66 14.17 20.59
CA SER A 18 -13.00 14.23 21.90
C SER A 18 -11.47 14.28 21.76
N VAL A 19 -10.92 13.48 20.85
CA VAL A 19 -9.48 13.46 20.55
C VAL A 19 -9.03 14.80 19.95
N MET A 20 -9.78 15.35 18.99
CA MET A 20 -9.52 16.69 18.43
C MET A 20 -9.59 17.79 19.48
N ALA A 21 -10.58 17.76 20.38
CA ALA A 21 -10.71 18.77 21.43
C ALA A 21 -9.53 18.74 22.40
N LYS A 22 -9.11 17.55 22.82
CA LYS A 22 -7.94 17.36 23.69
C LYS A 22 -6.65 17.80 23.01
N ASN A 23 -6.46 17.42 21.75
CA ASN A 23 -5.27 17.75 20.98
C ASN A 23 -5.20 19.26 20.71
N LYS A 24 -6.31 19.90 20.30
CA LYS A 24 -6.41 21.36 20.15
C LYS A 24 -5.97 22.12 21.40
N ALA A 25 -6.43 21.72 22.59
CA ALA A 25 -6.00 22.36 23.84
C ALA A 25 -4.47 22.26 24.08
N GLY A 26 -3.84 21.19 23.59
CA GLY A 26 -2.38 21.03 23.59
C GLY A 26 -1.68 21.86 22.50
N LEU A 27 -2.29 22.01 21.33
CA LEU A 27 -1.80 22.84 20.23
C LEU A 27 -1.86 24.33 20.59
N ASP A 28 -2.97 24.80 21.19
CA ASP A 28 -3.13 26.19 21.63
C ASP A 28 -2.05 26.58 22.67
N LYS A 29 -1.73 25.68 23.61
CA LYS A 29 -0.60 25.85 24.54
C LYS A 29 0.77 25.86 23.86
N THR A 30 0.90 25.14 22.74
CA THR A 30 2.12 25.09 21.95
C THR A 30 2.31 26.39 21.15
N LEU A 31 1.21 26.92 20.58
CA LEU A 31 1.16 28.21 19.89
C LEU A 31 1.56 29.37 20.81
N THR A 32 1.14 29.36 22.07
CA THR A 32 1.51 30.40 23.05
C THR A 32 2.99 30.38 23.43
N ASN A 33 3.68 29.25 23.25
CA ASN A 33 5.10 29.10 23.58
C ASN A 33 6.05 29.53 22.45
N LYS A 34 5.52 30.15 21.37
CA LYS A 34 6.29 30.51 20.17
C LYS A 34 7.08 29.33 19.57
N GLU A 35 6.60 28.10 19.75
CA GLU A 35 7.17 26.94 19.03
C GLU A 35 6.85 27.08 17.53
N SER A 36 7.76 26.60 16.66
CA SER A 36 7.55 26.60 15.21
C SER A 36 6.23 25.91 14.82
N ARG A 37 5.53 26.46 13.83
CA ARG A 37 4.30 25.90 13.26
C ARG A 37 4.49 24.48 12.71
N ASN A 38 5.72 24.14 12.31
CA ASN A 38 6.07 22.79 11.85
C ASN A 38 5.92 21.75 12.98
N LYS A 39 6.26 22.12 14.22
CA LYS A 39 6.08 21.25 15.41
C LYS A 39 4.61 21.10 15.81
N ILE A 40 3.78 22.09 15.49
CA ILE A 40 2.33 22.08 15.74
C ILE A 40 1.64 21.10 14.79
N ILE A 41 1.99 21.10 13.50
CA ILE A 41 1.41 20.17 12.53
C ILE A 41 1.84 18.72 12.81
N SER A 42 3.10 18.47 13.15
CA SER A 42 3.54 17.13 13.60
C SER A 42 2.77 16.62 14.82
N LYS A 43 2.52 17.48 15.83
CA LYS A 43 1.66 17.14 16.98
C LYS A 43 0.19 16.93 16.60
N ALA A 44 -0.29 17.60 15.55
CA ALA A 44 -1.63 17.43 15.02
C ALA A 44 -1.80 16.10 14.28
N SER A 45 -0.77 15.62 13.56
CA SER A 45 -0.80 14.30 12.91
C SER A 45 -0.98 13.13 13.89
N GLY A 46 -0.74 13.33 15.19
CA GLY A 46 -1.05 12.34 16.23
C GLY A 46 -2.54 11.98 16.38
N VAL A 47 -3.47 12.72 15.76
CA VAL A 47 -4.90 12.39 15.77
C VAL A 47 -5.38 11.60 14.55
N VAL A 48 -4.53 11.39 13.55
CA VAL A 48 -4.90 10.85 12.22
C VAL A 48 -5.70 9.55 12.31
N ASN A 49 -5.22 8.55 13.05
CA ASN A 49 -5.93 7.26 13.16
C ASN A 49 -7.31 7.40 13.81
N ALA A 50 -7.45 8.30 14.78
CA ALA A 50 -8.74 8.57 15.42
C ALA A 50 -9.73 9.29 14.49
N LEU A 51 -9.22 10.02 13.49
CA LEU A 51 -10.04 10.72 12.49
C LEU A 51 -10.45 9.83 11.31
N LEU A 52 -9.70 8.76 11.04
CA LEU A 52 -10.03 7.77 9.99
C LEU A 52 -10.99 6.68 10.48
N ASP A 53 -11.04 6.37 11.79
CA ASP A 53 -11.97 5.37 12.36
C ASP A 53 -13.45 5.64 12.02
N PRO A 54 -13.97 6.88 12.08
CA PRO A 54 -15.33 7.17 11.64
C PRO A 54 -15.64 6.74 10.21
N ALA A 55 -14.67 6.88 9.30
CA ALA A 55 -14.86 6.53 7.90
C ALA A 55 -15.01 5.02 7.71
N HIS A 56 -14.24 4.21 8.46
CA HIS A 56 -14.41 2.75 8.52
C HIS A 56 -15.78 2.34 9.04
N GLN A 57 -16.22 2.95 10.14
CA GLN A 57 -17.53 2.63 10.72
C GLN A 57 -18.67 3.02 9.77
N VAL A 58 -18.54 4.14 9.07
CA VAL A 58 -19.53 4.61 8.09
C VAL A 58 -19.56 3.70 6.86
N ALA A 59 -18.42 3.25 6.33
CA ALA A 59 -18.39 2.25 5.27
C ALA A 59 -19.13 0.97 5.69
N ASN A 60 -18.85 0.43 6.88
CA ASN A 60 -19.57 -0.75 7.39
C ASN A 60 -21.10 -0.54 7.52
N LEU A 61 -21.52 0.67 7.93
CA LEU A 61 -22.93 1.04 8.00
C LEU A 61 -23.56 1.06 6.60
N LEU A 62 -22.90 1.72 5.64
CA LEU A 62 -23.40 1.87 4.28
C LEU A 62 -23.42 0.57 3.51
N ASP A 63 -22.47 -0.33 3.75
CA ASP A 63 -22.51 -1.68 3.21
C ASP A 63 -23.78 -2.42 3.70
N GLY A 64 -24.13 -2.27 4.98
CA GLY A 64 -25.38 -2.77 5.55
C GLY A 64 -26.64 -2.18 4.91
N VAL A 65 -26.65 -0.88 4.63
CA VAL A 65 -27.74 -0.20 3.90
C VAL A 65 -27.74 -0.58 2.41
N GLY A 66 -26.57 -0.89 1.86
CA GLY A 66 -26.31 -1.25 0.47
C GLY A 66 -27.09 -2.48 0.00
N GLY A 67 -27.36 -3.43 0.90
CA GLY A 67 -28.23 -4.57 0.63
C GLY A 67 -29.69 -4.18 0.33
N MET A 68 -30.14 -3.01 0.81
CA MET A 68 -31.46 -2.45 0.50
C MET A 68 -31.42 -1.41 -0.61
N PHE A 69 -30.30 -0.69 -0.74
CA PHE A 69 -30.12 0.40 -1.68
C PHE A 69 -28.74 0.33 -2.36
N PRO A 70 -28.64 -0.30 -3.54
CA PRO A 70 -27.35 -0.59 -4.17
C PRO A 70 -26.37 0.58 -4.34
N PRO A 71 -26.81 1.83 -4.66
CA PRO A 71 -25.89 2.96 -4.74
C PRO A 71 -25.15 3.28 -3.43
N CYS A 72 -25.73 2.98 -2.25
CA CYS A 72 -25.02 3.11 -0.97
C CYS A 72 -23.82 2.16 -0.89
N LYS A 73 -23.90 0.97 -1.51
CA LYS A 73 -22.79 0.01 -1.54
C LYS A 73 -21.62 0.53 -2.36
N VAL A 74 -21.89 1.18 -3.49
CA VAL A 74 -20.84 1.78 -4.35
C VAL A 74 -20.07 2.83 -3.56
N VAL A 75 -20.78 3.79 -2.96
CA VAL A 75 -20.20 4.86 -2.15
C VAL A 75 -19.48 4.31 -0.91
N SER A 76 -20.01 3.26 -0.29
CA SER A 76 -19.35 2.53 0.81
C SER A 76 -17.97 2.01 0.40
N ASN A 77 -17.91 1.31 -0.73
CA ASN A 77 -16.68 0.70 -1.22
C ASN A 77 -15.65 1.76 -1.61
N THR A 78 -16.10 2.85 -2.24
CA THR A 78 -15.22 3.98 -2.57
C THR A 78 -14.67 4.64 -1.31
N LEU A 79 -15.49 4.88 -0.28
CA LEU A 79 -15.04 5.45 1.00
C LEU A 79 -14.01 4.52 1.67
N ALA A 80 -14.28 3.22 1.73
CA ALA A 80 -13.36 2.24 2.31
C ALA A 80 -12.01 2.24 1.59
N ALA A 81 -12.03 2.24 0.25
CA ALA A 81 -10.81 2.25 -0.56
C ALA A 81 -9.97 3.52 -0.34
N ILE A 82 -10.56 4.72 -0.38
CA ILE A 82 -9.78 5.96 -0.16
C ILE A 82 -9.21 6.05 1.27
N VAL A 83 -9.93 5.53 2.26
CA VAL A 83 -9.46 5.50 3.65
C VAL A 83 -8.29 4.53 3.82
N GLU A 84 -8.36 3.36 3.20
CA GLU A 84 -7.26 2.39 3.20
C GLU A 84 -6.00 2.99 2.57
N LEU A 85 -6.15 3.68 1.42
CA LEU A 85 -5.05 4.39 0.79
C LEU A 85 -4.43 5.43 1.73
N GLU A 86 -5.25 6.18 2.47
CA GLU A 86 -4.76 7.18 3.41
C GLU A 86 -4.09 6.55 4.64
N GLN A 87 -4.61 5.43 5.16
CA GLN A 87 -3.99 4.71 6.28
C GLN A 87 -2.62 4.13 5.96
N ASN A 88 -2.43 3.71 4.71
CA ASN A 88 -1.17 3.14 4.25
C ASN A 88 -0.09 4.20 3.96
N ARG A 89 -0.40 5.49 4.11
CA ARG A 89 0.58 6.57 4.01
C ARG A 89 1.38 6.70 5.31
N ARG A 90 2.67 7.07 5.18
CA ARG A 90 3.59 7.29 6.31
C ARG A 90 3.51 8.71 6.87
N ASP A 91 3.26 9.70 6.01
CA ASP A 91 3.33 11.13 6.32
C ASP A 91 1.96 11.82 6.17
N ASN A 92 0.97 11.35 6.93
CA ASN A 92 -0.40 11.86 6.80
C ASN A 92 -0.52 13.31 7.30
N ASP A 93 -1.16 14.14 6.49
CA ASP A 93 -1.50 15.50 6.81
C ASP A 93 -2.91 15.56 7.40
N VAL A 94 -3.01 16.12 8.60
CA VAL A 94 -4.28 16.27 9.32
C VAL A 94 -5.34 17.02 8.50
N ARG A 95 -4.94 17.94 7.61
CA ARG A 95 -5.84 18.75 6.77
C ARG A 95 -6.55 17.91 5.71
N VAL A 96 -5.86 16.91 5.17
CA VAL A 96 -6.41 15.92 4.22
C VAL A 96 -7.29 14.93 4.98
N VAL A 97 -6.83 14.45 6.13
CA VAL A 97 -7.56 13.48 6.95
C VAL A 97 -8.89 14.05 7.48
N VAL A 98 -8.97 15.35 7.80
CA VAL A 98 -10.24 16.01 8.19
C VAL A 98 -11.30 15.92 7.09
N ILE A 99 -10.93 15.92 5.81
CA ILE A 99 -11.92 15.78 4.72
C ILE A 99 -12.52 14.37 4.70
N HIS A 100 -11.75 13.32 5.02
CA HIS A 100 -12.29 11.96 5.19
C HIS A 100 -13.35 11.93 6.30
N LEU A 101 -13.13 12.65 7.40
CA LEU A 101 -14.11 12.78 8.45
C LEU A 101 -15.37 13.52 7.98
N GLU A 102 -15.21 14.57 7.17
CA GLU A 102 -16.35 15.31 6.59
C GLU A 102 -17.19 14.43 5.65
N PHE A 103 -16.55 13.62 4.79
CA PHE A 103 -17.25 12.58 4.01
C PHE A 103 -17.99 11.60 4.91
N SER A 104 -17.35 11.15 6.00
CA SER A 104 -17.97 10.24 6.98
C SER A 104 -19.24 10.83 7.57
N THR A 105 -19.21 12.10 7.99
CA THR A 105 -20.40 12.76 8.53
C THR A 105 -21.52 12.96 7.51
N LEU A 106 -21.17 13.30 6.26
CA LEU A 106 -22.12 13.40 5.15
C LEU A 106 -22.81 12.05 4.92
N LEU A 107 -22.04 10.99 4.80
CA LEU A 107 -22.53 9.66 4.44
C LEU A 107 -23.25 8.95 5.61
N ALA A 108 -22.90 9.26 6.86
CA ALA A 108 -23.61 8.73 8.03
C ALA A 108 -25.12 9.06 8.02
N THR A 109 -25.53 10.14 7.35
CA THR A 109 -26.95 10.51 7.21
C THR A 109 -27.79 9.44 6.51
N LEU A 110 -27.19 8.68 5.59
CA LEU A 110 -27.83 7.57 4.88
C LEU A 110 -28.19 6.40 5.81
N GLY A 111 -27.54 6.31 6.98
CA GLY A 111 -27.91 5.35 8.03
C GLY A 111 -29.30 5.58 8.63
N SER A 112 -29.89 6.75 8.40
CA SER A 112 -31.23 7.10 8.90
C SER A 112 -32.36 6.63 7.98
N LEU A 113 -32.04 6.05 6.81
CA LEU A 113 -33.02 5.64 5.81
C LEU A 113 -33.79 4.40 6.26
N GLU A 114 -35.13 4.46 6.20
CA GLU A 114 -35.97 3.30 6.44
C GLU A 114 -36.17 2.45 5.16
N PRO A 115 -36.47 1.14 5.28
CA PRO A 115 -36.72 0.28 4.12
C PRO A 115 -37.85 0.74 3.19
N GLY A 116 -38.80 1.54 3.70
CA GLY A 116 -39.86 2.14 2.90
C GLY A 116 -39.35 3.13 1.85
N PHE A 117 -38.17 3.74 2.06
CA PHE A 117 -37.54 4.69 1.13
C PHE A 117 -37.29 4.07 -0.25
N ALA A 118 -36.87 2.81 -0.30
CA ALA A 118 -36.59 2.09 -1.55
C ALA A 118 -37.83 1.89 -2.45
N ARG A 119 -39.05 2.07 -1.90
CA ARG A 119 -40.31 1.90 -2.65
C ARG A 119 -40.74 3.16 -3.38
N VAL A 120 -40.13 4.31 -3.10
CA VAL A 120 -40.50 5.61 -3.66
C VAL A 120 -39.53 5.99 -4.77
N GLN A 121 -39.84 5.62 -6.02
CA GLN A 121 -38.95 5.85 -7.16
C GLN A 121 -38.56 7.33 -7.34
N SER A 122 -39.47 8.26 -7.03
CA SER A 122 -39.22 9.70 -7.11
C SER A 122 -38.14 10.22 -6.14
N LEU A 123 -37.79 9.44 -5.10
CA LEU A 123 -36.71 9.75 -4.15
C LEU A 123 -35.44 8.93 -4.45
N VAL A 124 -35.61 7.70 -4.91
CA VAL A 124 -34.52 6.78 -5.26
C VAL A 124 -33.64 7.33 -6.38
N GLN A 125 -34.23 7.85 -7.46
CA GLN A 125 -33.45 8.36 -8.59
C GLN A 125 -32.63 9.62 -8.22
N PRO A 126 -33.20 10.66 -7.56
CA PRO A 126 -32.40 11.78 -7.08
C PRO A 126 -31.33 11.38 -6.06
N LEU A 127 -31.62 10.44 -5.16
CA LEU A 127 -30.61 9.94 -4.21
C LEU A 127 -29.44 9.28 -4.95
N GLY A 128 -29.73 8.46 -5.98
CA GLY A 128 -28.70 7.87 -6.83
C GLY A 128 -27.79 8.91 -7.46
N GLN A 129 -28.36 9.98 -8.05
CA GLN A 129 -27.58 11.07 -8.67
C GLN A 129 -26.70 11.82 -7.66
N ILE A 130 -27.22 12.07 -6.45
CA ILE A 130 -26.43 12.69 -5.37
C ILE A 130 -25.26 11.78 -4.98
N LEU A 131 -25.50 10.48 -4.84
CA LEU A 131 -24.47 9.50 -4.47
C LEU A 131 -23.42 9.30 -5.57
N ASP A 132 -23.82 9.30 -6.85
CA ASP A 132 -22.89 9.28 -7.97
C ASP A 132 -21.99 10.53 -7.96
N GLY A 133 -22.57 11.70 -7.64
CA GLY A 133 -21.81 12.94 -7.46
C GLY A 133 -20.82 12.88 -6.29
N ILE A 134 -21.24 12.30 -5.15
CA ILE A 134 -20.36 12.11 -3.98
C ILE A 134 -19.25 11.10 -4.28
N ASP A 135 -19.57 10.00 -4.97
CA ASP A 135 -18.59 9.00 -5.43
C ASP A 135 -17.51 9.63 -6.32
N GLN A 136 -17.94 10.43 -7.30
CA GLN A 136 -17.02 11.17 -8.16
C GLN A 136 -16.17 12.16 -7.37
N LEU A 137 -16.77 12.88 -6.40
CA LEU A 137 -16.03 13.81 -5.54
C LEU A 137 -14.98 13.11 -4.68
N MET A 138 -15.29 11.92 -4.14
CA MET A 138 -14.33 11.11 -3.39
C MET A 138 -13.16 10.64 -4.26
N LYS A 139 -13.41 10.28 -5.52
CA LYS A 139 -12.36 9.94 -6.49
C LYS A 139 -11.48 11.15 -6.83
N GLU A 140 -12.08 12.29 -7.14
CA GLU A 140 -11.36 13.57 -7.35
C GLU A 140 -10.50 13.93 -6.13
N PHE A 141 -11.03 13.72 -4.92
CA PHE A 141 -10.30 13.97 -3.68
C PHE A 141 -9.15 12.98 -3.47
N GLY A 142 -9.33 11.72 -3.84
CA GLY A 142 -8.27 10.71 -3.83
C GLY A 142 -7.14 11.03 -4.81
N GLU A 143 -7.46 11.48 -6.02
CA GLU A 143 -6.49 11.99 -7.00
C GLU A 143 -5.72 13.20 -6.47
N PHE A 144 -6.43 14.15 -5.85
CA PHE A 144 -5.84 15.31 -5.20
C PHE A 144 -4.89 14.87 -4.08
N SER A 145 -5.32 13.94 -3.22
CA SER A 145 -4.51 13.44 -2.10
C SER A 145 -3.24 12.77 -2.63
N GLU A 146 -3.35 11.98 -3.71
CA GLU A 146 -2.18 11.39 -4.35
C GLU A 146 -1.18 12.47 -4.78
N ARG A 147 -1.63 13.53 -5.47
CA ARG A 147 -0.77 14.67 -5.86
C ARG A 147 -0.21 15.45 -4.67
N PHE A 148 -1.02 15.64 -3.63
CA PHE A 148 -0.66 16.37 -2.42
C PHE A 148 0.53 15.70 -1.70
N TYR A 149 0.57 14.37 -1.72
CA TYR A 149 1.66 13.59 -1.12
C TYR A 149 2.76 13.16 -2.11
N ASN A 150 2.53 13.23 -3.43
CA ASN A 150 3.39 12.59 -4.44
C ASN A 150 4.85 13.07 -4.43
N SER A 151 5.74 12.07 -4.40
CA SER A 151 7.08 11.93 -4.98
C SER A 151 8.30 12.25 -4.11
N SER A 152 9.03 11.19 -3.73
CA SER A 152 10.45 11.22 -3.30
C SER A 152 10.74 12.30 -2.25
N VAL A 153 10.56 11.97 -0.97
CA VAL A 153 10.72 12.72 0.31
C VAL A 153 11.31 14.15 0.26
N PHE A 154 12.30 14.41 -0.59
CA PHE A 154 12.97 15.69 -0.78
C PHE A 154 12.37 16.56 -1.91
N LYS A 155 12.04 15.98 -3.08
CA LYS A 155 11.61 16.74 -4.28
C LYS A 155 10.13 17.14 -4.26
N SER A 156 9.28 16.42 -3.51
CA SER A 156 7.86 16.77 -3.29
C SER A 156 7.67 18.01 -2.42
N ARG A 157 8.56 18.27 -1.46
CA ARG A 157 8.39 19.36 -0.50
C ARG A 157 8.42 20.72 -1.18
N ILE A 158 9.39 20.96 -2.06
CA ILE A 158 9.49 22.21 -2.83
C ILE A 158 8.25 22.41 -3.71
N ARG A 159 7.78 21.35 -4.38
CA ARG A 159 6.56 21.41 -5.20
C ARG A 159 5.33 21.72 -4.34
N HIS A 160 5.17 21.04 -3.21
CA HIS A 160 4.08 21.30 -2.26
C HIS A 160 4.10 22.74 -1.74
N LEU A 161 5.28 23.27 -1.41
CA LEU A 161 5.47 24.65 -0.97
C LEU A 161 5.16 25.65 -2.08
N LEU A 162 5.59 25.38 -3.31
CA LEU A 162 5.33 26.25 -4.46
C LEU A 162 3.83 26.38 -4.73
N PHE A 163 3.09 25.28 -4.63
CA PHE A 163 1.63 25.22 -4.84
C PHE A 163 0.83 25.28 -3.54
N ALA A 164 1.40 25.80 -2.44
CA ALA A 164 0.75 25.81 -1.13
C ALA A 164 -0.59 26.56 -1.16
N SER A 165 -0.64 27.68 -1.89
CA SER A 165 -1.84 28.51 -2.02
C SER A 165 -2.95 27.79 -2.80
N SER A 166 -2.60 27.17 -3.94
CA SER A 166 -3.50 26.36 -4.76
C SER A 166 -4.00 25.10 -4.04
N ASN A 167 -3.14 24.45 -3.25
CA ASN A 167 -3.51 23.30 -2.43
C ASN A 167 -4.51 23.68 -1.34
N LYS A 168 -4.32 24.81 -0.66
CA LYS A 168 -5.30 25.32 0.32
C LYS A 168 -6.64 25.68 -0.32
N SER A 169 -6.62 26.30 -1.50
CA SER A 169 -7.85 26.59 -2.26
C SER A 169 -8.59 25.30 -2.59
N SER A 170 -7.87 24.30 -3.15
CA SER A 170 -8.45 23.01 -3.51
C SER A 170 -9.11 22.31 -2.32
N LEU A 171 -8.45 22.29 -1.15
CA LEU A 171 -9.03 21.75 0.09
C LEU A 171 -10.30 22.50 0.50
N SER A 172 -10.35 23.83 0.35
CA SER A 172 -11.54 24.63 0.60
C SER A 172 -12.67 24.32 -0.38
N ASP A 173 -12.35 24.12 -1.66
CA ASP A 173 -13.32 23.79 -2.71
C ASP A 173 -13.96 22.42 -2.47
N PHE A 174 -13.18 21.41 -2.04
CA PHE A 174 -13.73 20.11 -1.65
C PHE A 174 -14.74 20.24 -0.51
N ARG A 175 -14.45 21.04 0.53
CA ARG A 175 -15.39 21.27 1.64
C ARG A 175 -16.67 21.97 1.17
N ALA A 176 -16.54 22.99 0.33
CA ALA A 176 -17.69 23.68 -0.24
C ALA A 176 -18.59 22.72 -1.05
N LYS A 177 -17.99 21.83 -1.85
CA LYS A 177 -18.72 20.78 -2.56
C LYS A 177 -19.39 19.77 -1.60
N ILE A 178 -18.70 19.36 -0.53
CA ILE A 178 -19.28 18.47 0.52
C ILE A 178 -20.49 19.14 1.18
N ASP A 179 -20.38 20.40 1.58
CA ASP A 179 -21.48 21.17 2.17
C ASP A 179 -22.65 21.31 1.18
N GLY A 180 -22.35 21.50 -0.10
CA GLY A 180 -23.34 21.49 -1.18
C GLY A 180 -24.10 20.17 -1.29
N PHE A 181 -23.39 19.03 -1.26
CA PHE A 181 -24.02 17.71 -1.24
C PHE A 181 -24.81 17.46 0.04
N ARG A 182 -24.34 17.96 1.19
CA ARG A 182 -25.07 17.86 2.46
C ARG A 182 -26.41 18.59 2.39
N ALA A 183 -26.43 19.79 1.82
CA ALA A 183 -27.66 20.55 1.61
C ALA A 183 -28.63 19.84 0.66
N GLN A 184 -28.13 19.28 -0.45
CA GLN A 184 -28.95 18.49 -1.39
C GLN A 184 -29.56 17.25 -0.72
N LEU A 185 -28.75 16.52 0.05
CA LEU A 185 -29.20 15.32 0.75
C LEU A 185 -30.22 15.67 1.84
N SER A 186 -29.96 16.69 2.66
CA SER A 186 -30.92 17.18 3.67
C SER A 186 -32.24 17.61 3.03
N HIS A 187 -32.20 18.33 1.90
CA HIS A 187 -33.39 18.72 1.17
C HIS A 187 -34.19 17.50 0.69
N LEU A 188 -33.54 16.54 0.01
CA LEU A 188 -34.20 15.33 -0.48
C LEU A 188 -34.83 14.53 0.67
N LEU A 189 -34.08 14.35 1.75
CA LEU A 189 -34.51 13.64 2.94
C LEU A 189 -35.73 14.34 3.60
N SER A 190 -35.76 15.67 3.64
CA SER A 190 -36.89 16.41 4.22
C SER A 190 -38.22 16.22 3.48
N GLN A 191 -38.19 15.83 2.20
CA GLN A 191 -39.40 15.63 1.38
C GLN A 191 -40.28 14.50 1.89
N GLN A 192 -39.70 13.47 2.53
CA GLN A 192 -40.44 12.41 3.21
C GLN A 192 -39.79 12.04 4.55
N ALA A 193 -39.86 12.98 5.51
CA ALA A 193 -39.36 12.79 6.87
C ALA A 193 -39.95 11.57 7.62
N VAL A 194 -41.09 11.03 7.17
CA VAL A 194 -41.71 9.82 7.74
C VAL A 194 -40.90 8.55 7.42
N LEU A 195 -40.13 8.55 6.34
CA LEU A 195 -39.28 7.42 5.93
C LEU A 195 -37.84 7.54 6.46
N ILE A 196 -37.65 8.39 7.48
CA ILE A 196 -36.35 8.71 8.06
C ILE A 196 -36.45 8.60 9.58
N LEU A 197 -35.46 7.94 10.16
CA LEU A 197 -35.41 7.79 11.60
C LEU A 197 -34.98 9.10 12.28
N ALA A 198 -35.96 9.89 12.72
CA ALA A 198 -35.74 11.22 13.31
C ALA A 198 -34.77 11.25 14.51
N THR A 199 -34.60 10.13 15.22
CA THR A 199 -33.61 10.00 16.31
C THR A 199 -32.18 9.99 15.78
N HIS A 200 -31.93 9.33 14.64
CA HIS A 200 -30.63 9.29 13.96
C HIS A 200 -30.27 10.65 13.39
N THR A 201 -31.22 11.34 12.74
CA THR A 201 -31.03 12.70 12.20
C THR A 201 -30.62 13.69 13.28
N ARG A 202 -31.34 13.74 14.41
CA ARG A 202 -31.00 14.65 15.53
C ARG A 202 -29.62 14.39 16.12
N ALA A 203 -29.20 13.12 16.20
CA ALA A 203 -27.88 12.76 16.69
C ALA A 203 -26.79 13.31 15.74
N LEU A 204 -26.96 13.13 14.43
CA LEU A 204 -26.02 13.61 13.42
C LEU A 204 -25.93 15.15 13.37
N GLU A 205 -27.06 15.86 13.43
CA GLU A 205 -27.08 17.33 13.47
C GLU A 205 -26.38 17.89 14.73
N SER A 206 -26.49 17.19 15.87
CA SER A 206 -25.77 17.56 17.09
C SER A 206 -24.26 17.35 16.93
N ILE A 207 -23.85 16.24 16.32
CA ILE A 207 -22.44 15.91 16.07
C ILE A 207 -21.83 16.90 15.08
N GLU A 208 -22.50 17.15 13.95
CA GLU A 208 -22.02 18.06 12.91
C GLU A 208 -21.76 19.46 13.48
N ARG A 209 -22.73 20.03 14.22
CA ARG A 209 -22.58 21.35 14.88
C ARG A 209 -21.37 21.43 15.80
N LYS A 210 -21.05 20.34 16.49
CA LYS A 210 -19.89 20.27 17.39
C LYS A 210 -18.59 20.05 16.62
N LEU A 211 -18.64 19.39 15.46
CA LEU A 211 -17.48 19.02 14.67
C LEU A 211 -16.98 20.16 13.78
N THR A 212 -17.88 20.94 13.16
CA THR A 212 -17.53 22.02 12.22
C THR A 212 -16.45 22.98 12.74
N PRO A 213 -16.45 23.44 14.01
CA PRO A 213 -15.40 24.31 14.52
C PRO A 213 -14.02 23.64 14.58
N PHE A 214 -13.96 22.33 14.85
CA PHE A 214 -12.71 21.58 14.88
C PHE A 214 -12.20 21.34 13.47
N SER A 215 -13.06 20.91 12.55
CA SER A 215 -12.68 20.74 11.14
C SER A 215 -12.08 22.04 10.59
N ARG A 216 -12.74 23.18 10.79
CA ARG A 216 -12.22 24.49 10.37
C ARG A 216 -10.87 24.83 11.02
N TYR A 217 -10.70 24.55 12.31
CA TYR A 217 -9.44 24.80 13.01
C TYR A 217 -8.28 24.00 12.40
N TYR A 218 -8.41 22.68 12.29
CA TYR A 218 -7.34 21.83 11.73
C TYR A 218 -7.05 22.17 10.27
N SER A 219 -8.06 22.55 9.51
CA SER A 219 -7.95 23.00 8.13
C SER A 219 -7.17 24.30 7.96
N SER A 220 -7.21 25.17 8.97
CA SER A 220 -6.52 26.47 8.95
C SER A 220 -5.04 26.38 9.33
N LEU A 221 -4.56 25.20 9.74
CA LEU A 221 -3.16 25.00 10.09
C LEU A 221 -2.28 25.22 8.85
N THR A 222 -1.20 25.96 9.05
CA THR A 222 -0.22 26.32 8.01
C THR A 222 1.17 26.22 8.63
N THR A 223 2.13 25.63 7.91
CA THR A 223 3.54 25.55 8.34
C THR A 223 4.23 26.91 8.22
N ASP A 224 5.36 27.10 8.91
CA ASP A 224 6.15 28.33 8.75
C ASP A 224 6.71 28.41 7.31
N ASP A 225 7.06 27.25 6.76
CA ASP A 225 7.56 27.13 5.38
C ASP A 225 6.49 27.47 4.34
N GLU A 226 5.25 26.99 4.50
CA GLU A 226 4.13 27.30 3.61
C GLU A 226 3.79 28.79 3.62
N LEU A 227 3.79 29.42 4.80
CA LEU A 227 3.52 30.87 4.90
C LEU A 227 4.63 31.67 4.21
N SER A 228 5.88 31.27 4.40
CA SER A 228 7.04 31.89 3.74
C SER A 228 7.00 31.68 2.23
N ALA A 229 6.59 30.50 1.76
CA ALA A 229 6.43 30.17 0.35
C ALA A 229 5.32 30.99 -0.30
N GLU A 230 4.14 31.05 0.34
CA GLU A 230 2.99 31.84 -0.12
C GLU A 230 3.34 33.32 -0.27
N THR A 231 4.06 33.87 0.70
CA THR A 231 4.51 35.27 0.66
C THR A 231 5.43 35.50 -0.53
N PHE A 232 6.44 34.64 -0.72
CA PHE A 232 7.38 34.75 -1.83
C PHE A 232 6.68 34.62 -3.19
N VAL A 233 5.79 33.64 -3.34
CA VAL A 233 5.05 33.41 -4.59
C VAL A 233 4.13 34.59 -4.92
N ALA A 234 3.47 35.17 -3.92
CA ALA A 234 2.62 36.34 -4.09
C ALA A 234 3.43 37.58 -4.51
N GLU A 235 4.60 37.81 -3.89
CA GLU A 235 5.49 38.94 -4.21
C GLU A 235 6.12 38.83 -5.60
N ASN A 236 6.32 37.60 -6.09
CA ASN A 236 7.01 37.32 -7.36
C ASN A 236 6.07 37.00 -8.53
N GLY A 237 4.78 37.36 -8.43
CA GLY A 237 3.84 37.34 -9.56
C GLY A 237 3.16 35.99 -9.82
N GLY A 238 3.08 35.11 -8.82
CA GLY A 238 2.27 33.89 -8.85
C GLY A 238 3.05 32.60 -9.15
N GLU A 239 2.36 31.47 -8.93
CA GLU A 239 2.94 30.12 -8.99
C GLU A 239 3.57 29.82 -10.35
N GLU A 240 2.89 30.18 -11.44
CA GLU A 240 3.34 29.95 -12.83
C GLU A 240 4.62 30.72 -13.18
N ARG A 241 4.76 31.96 -12.67
CA ARG A 241 5.94 32.80 -12.92
C ARG A 241 7.15 32.26 -12.18
N VAL A 242 7.00 31.87 -10.92
CA VAL A 242 8.07 31.27 -10.13
C VAL A 242 8.48 29.89 -10.67
N GLN A 243 7.52 29.13 -11.22
CA GLN A 243 7.79 27.84 -11.86
C GLN A 243 8.63 27.98 -13.14
N THR A 244 8.33 28.99 -13.96
CA THR A 244 8.92 29.15 -15.31
C THR A 244 10.25 29.91 -15.30
N ASP A 245 10.45 30.82 -14.34
CA ASP A 245 11.67 31.62 -14.22
C ASP A 245 12.73 30.89 -13.39
N ASP A 246 13.80 30.45 -14.07
CA ASP A 246 14.91 29.70 -13.45
C ASP A 246 15.59 30.46 -12.30
N TYR A 247 15.64 31.80 -12.36
CA TYR A 247 16.26 32.60 -11.32
C TYR A 247 15.39 32.63 -10.06
N LEU A 248 14.09 32.86 -10.24
CA LEU A 248 13.13 32.86 -9.12
C LEU A 248 12.97 31.49 -8.50
N LEU A 249 13.01 30.42 -9.32
CA LEU A 249 12.96 29.05 -8.85
C LEU A 249 14.20 28.70 -8.02
N ASP A 250 15.40 29.08 -8.47
CA ASP A 250 16.64 28.86 -7.72
C ASP A 250 16.66 29.64 -6.39
N GLU A 251 16.19 30.89 -6.39
CA GLU A 251 16.03 31.67 -5.16
C GLU A 251 15.02 31.05 -4.19
N PHE A 252 13.89 30.57 -4.71
CA PHE A 252 12.86 29.87 -3.94
C PHE A 252 13.42 28.60 -3.29
N VAL A 253 14.11 27.75 -4.07
CA VAL A 253 14.69 26.49 -3.59
C VAL A 253 15.76 26.73 -2.51
N ARG A 254 16.62 27.73 -2.71
CA ARG A 254 17.64 28.10 -1.70
C ARG A 254 17.05 28.57 -0.39
N ARG A 255 15.92 29.27 -0.42
CA ARG A 255 15.23 29.75 0.78
C ARG A 255 14.81 28.62 1.72
N PHE A 256 14.57 27.42 1.18
CA PHE A 256 14.21 26.23 1.96
C PHE A 256 15.39 25.29 2.23
N GLY A 257 16.63 25.75 1.98
CA GLY A 257 17.86 25.03 2.30
C GLY A 257 18.29 24.03 1.22
N GLU A 258 17.80 24.18 0.00
CA GLU A 258 18.07 23.25 -1.11
C GLU A 258 18.83 23.93 -2.25
N SER A 259 19.37 23.12 -3.17
CA SER A 259 20.01 23.59 -4.41
C SER A 259 19.20 23.15 -5.63
N LEU A 260 19.09 24.02 -6.62
CA LEU A 260 18.37 23.71 -7.85
C LEU A 260 19.17 22.68 -8.67
N SER A 261 18.85 21.41 -8.49
CA SER A 261 19.35 20.33 -9.35
C SER A 261 18.53 20.26 -10.66
N PRO A 262 19.12 19.79 -11.79
CA PRO A 262 18.39 19.58 -13.04
C PRO A 262 17.14 18.70 -12.88
N GLY A 263 17.21 17.68 -12.01
CA GLY A 263 16.09 16.81 -11.70
C GLY A 263 14.96 17.50 -10.92
N LEU A 264 15.29 18.35 -9.93
CA LEU A 264 14.29 19.14 -9.20
C LEU A 264 13.62 20.16 -10.12
N LYS A 265 14.41 20.82 -10.98
CA LYS A 265 13.93 21.75 -11.99
C LYS A 265 12.88 21.12 -12.90
N LYS A 266 13.18 19.94 -13.47
CA LYS A 266 12.22 19.21 -14.32
C LYS A 266 10.94 18.81 -13.57
N ILE A 267 11.04 18.39 -12.30
CA ILE A 267 9.86 18.02 -11.50
C ILE A 267 9.00 19.24 -11.18
N VAL A 268 9.62 20.38 -10.89
CA VAL A 268 8.87 21.61 -10.61
C VAL A 268 8.30 22.18 -11.91
N GLN A 269 9.04 22.14 -13.02
CA GLN A 269 8.62 22.61 -14.34
C GLN A 269 7.77 21.60 -15.13
N GLU A 270 7.59 20.37 -14.63
CA GLU A 270 6.67 19.39 -15.20
C GLU A 270 5.29 20.04 -15.25
N SER A 271 4.70 20.06 -16.45
CA SER A 271 3.37 20.64 -16.68
C SER A 271 2.39 20.11 -15.64
N ILE A 272 1.52 20.99 -15.15
CA ILE A 272 0.44 20.64 -14.24
C ILE A 272 -0.38 19.47 -14.82
N ASP A 273 -0.56 19.43 -16.14
CA ASP A 273 -1.29 18.37 -16.85
C ASP A 273 -0.57 17.02 -16.81
N ASP A 274 0.75 16.99 -16.97
CA ASP A 274 1.52 15.74 -16.95
C ASP A 274 1.62 15.18 -15.53
N SER A 275 1.80 16.07 -14.54
CA SER A 275 1.72 15.70 -13.12
C SER A 275 0.33 15.19 -12.74
N TYR A 276 -0.73 15.84 -13.24
CA TYR A 276 -2.11 15.42 -13.02
C TYR A 276 -2.36 14.03 -13.59
N ARG A 277 -1.98 13.77 -14.84
CA ARG A 277 -2.11 12.45 -15.49
C ARG A 277 -1.36 11.36 -14.73
N GLN A 278 -0.15 11.66 -14.26
CA GLN A 278 0.66 10.71 -13.50
C GLN A 278 0.02 10.39 -12.14
N SER A 279 -0.37 11.40 -11.37
CA SER A 279 -1.04 11.22 -10.08
C SER A 279 -2.38 10.50 -10.23
N GLN A 280 -3.16 10.82 -11.27
CA GLN A 280 -4.40 10.12 -11.57
C GLN A 280 -4.15 8.64 -11.89
N ALA A 281 -3.16 8.33 -12.73
CA ALA A 281 -2.83 6.95 -13.07
C ALA A 281 -2.41 6.12 -11.84
N THR A 282 -1.57 6.70 -10.97
CA THR A 282 -1.17 6.07 -9.71
C THR A 282 -2.34 5.88 -8.77
N PHE A 283 -3.17 6.92 -8.58
CA PHE A 283 -4.36 6.84 -7.75
C PHE A 283 -5.32 5.76 -8.24
N LEU A 284 -5.68 5.75 -9.52
CA LEU A 284 -6.63 4.78 -10.08
C LEU A 284 -6.13 3.34 -9.94
N LEU A 285 -4.82 3.12 -10.08
CA LEU A 285 -4.23 1.80 -9.88
C LEU A 285 -4.35 1.35 -8.41
N LYS A 286 -3.95 2.21 -7.47
CA LYS A 286 -4.06 1.96 -6.03
C LYS A 286 -5.52 1.77 -5.59
N PHE A 287 -6.40 2.65 -6.06
CA PHE A 287 -7.83 2.65 -5.77
C PHE A 287 -8.50 1.38 -6.27
N LYS A 288 -8.20 0.96 -7.50
CA LYS A 288 -8.73 -0.30 -8.06
C LYS A 288 -8.27 -1.51 -7.25
N PHE A 289 -6.99 -1.55 -6.86
CA PHE A 289 -6.44 -2.64 -6.06
C PHE A 289 -7.12 -2.72 -4.68
N ALA A 290 -7.27 -1.59 -3.99
CA ALA A 290 -8.00 -1.53 -2.72
C ALA A 290 -9.49 -1.93 -2.87
N LEU A 291 -10.13 -1.50 -3.96
CA LEU A 291 -11.52 -1.84 -4.24
C LEU A 291 -11.73 -3.34 -4.51
N GLU A 292 -10.84 -3.97 -5.28
CA GLU A 292 -10.86 -5.41 -5.56
C GLU A 292 -10.71 -6.21 -4.26
N SER A 293 -9.81 -5.81 -3.36
CA SER A 293 -9.67 -6.43 -2.04
C SER A 293 -10.96 -6.34 -1.19
N LYS A 294 -11.70 -5.23 -1.26
CA LYS A 294 -12.93 -5.02 -0.45
C LYS A 294 -14.19 -5.69 -0.97
N ILE A 295 -14.32 -5.83 -2.29
CA ILE A 295 -15.50 -6.48 -2.89
C ILE A 295 -15.58 -7.95 -2.45
N ASP A 296 -14.43 -8.59 -2.24
CA ASP A 296 -14.31 -9.99 -1.86
C ASP A 296 -14.65 -10.26 -0.37
N ASP A 297 -14.56 -9.26 0.51
CA ASP A 297 -14.93 -9.34 1.94
C ASP A 297 -16.46 -9.25 2.19
N SER A 298 -17.28 -9.03 1.16
CA SER A 298 -18.70 -8.65 1.29
C SER A 298 -19.59 -9.71 1.99
N GLN A 299 -20.42 -9.22 2.92
CA GLN A 299 -21.60 -9.76 3.67
C GLN A 299 -22.10 -11.20 3.50
N GLU A 300 -22.03 -11.78 2.30
CA GLU A 300 -22.48 -13.14 2.04
C GLU A 300 -21.58 -14.15 2.78
N ALA A 301 -20.26 -13.93 2.78
CA ALA A 301 -19.30 -14.70 3.55
C ALA A 301 -19.58 -14.63 5.05
N ILE A 302 -19.80 -13.42 5.61
CA ILE A 302 -20.05 -13.18 7.04
C ILE A 302 -21.40 -13.77 7.50
N LEU A 303 -22.47 -13.65 6.70
CA LEU A 303 -23.79 -14.21 7.02
C LEU A 303 -23.83 -15.75 6.94
N LEU A 304 -23.03 -16.35 6.05
CA LEU A 304 -22.83 -17.81 5.95
C LEU A 304 -21.93 -18.33 7.07
N GLU A 305 -20.87 -17.59 7.44
CA GLU A 305 -19.98 -17.86 8.57
C GLU A 305 -20.76 -18.05 9.87
N LEU A 306 -21.72 -17.15 10.11
CA LEU A 306 -22.53 -17.12 11.33
C LEU A 306 -23.50 -18.30 11.47
N LYS A 307 -23.89 -18.94 10.35
CA LYS A 307 -24.92 -20.00 10.32
C LYS A 307 -24.34 -21.41 10.26
N SER A 308 -23.21 -21.59 9.58
CA SER A 308 -22.69 -22.92 9.22
C SER A 308 -21.20 -23.12 9.56
N GLY A 309 -20.48 -22.05 9.95
CA GLY A 309 -19.10 -22.06 10.44
C GLY A 309 -18.10 -21.38 9.49
N PRO A 310 -16.86 -21.08 9.96
CA PRO A 310 -15.87 -20.30 9.22
C PRO A 310 -15.56 -20.79 7.81
N HIS A 311 -15.51 -22.11 7.63
CA HIS A 311 -15.23 -22.76 6.34
C HIS A 311 -16.21 -22.41 5.20
N GLU A 312 -17.37 -21.83 5.49
CA GLU A 312 -18.30 -21.42 4.44
C GLU A 312 -17.82 -20.23 3.61
N ALA A 313 -16.92 -19.40 4.14
CA ALA A 313 -16.31 -18.30 3.40
C ALA A 313 -15.34 -18.76 2.30
N ILE A 314 -14.94 -20.04 2.31
CA ILE A 314 -14.16 -20.64 1.23
C ILE A 314 -15.11 -21.01 0.09
N THR A 315 -14.94 -20.38 -1.08
CA THR A 315 -15.75 -20.65 -2.28
C THR A 315 -15.35 -21.96 -2.93
N ASP A 316 -14.05 -22.30 -2.89
CA ASP A 316 -13.53 -23.52 -3.48
C ASP A 316 -14.03 -24.78 -2.75
N PRO A 317 -14.68 -25.73 -3.44
CA PRO A 317 -15.30 -26.88 -2.80
C PRO A 317 -14.29 -27.86 -2.19
N ASP A 318 -13.12 -28.02 -2.80
CA ASP A 318 -12.06 -28.92 -2.32
C ASP A 318 -11.39 -28.33 -1.07
N MET A 319 -10.99 -27.05 -1.10
CA MET A 319 -10.42 -26.35 0.06
C MET A 319 -11.40 -26.25 1.23
N LYS A 320 -12.68 -25.99 0.94
CA LYS A 320 -13.75 -26.01 1.94
C LYS A 320 -13.90 -27.38 2.60
N ALA A 321 -13.84 -28.45 1.81
CA ALA A 321 -13.90 -29.82 2.32
C ALA A 321 -12.67 -30.15 3.20
N ILE A 322 -11.46 -29.80 2.76
CA ILE A 322 -10.23 -29.94 3.52
C ILE A 322 -10.36 -29.21 4.87
N TRP A 323 -10.75 -27.93 4.84
CA TRP A 323 -10.91 -27.14 6.05
C TRP A 323 -11.90 -27.81 7.02
N LYS A 324 -13.07 -28.20 6.52
CA LYS A 324 -14.14 -28.83 7.30
C LYS A 324 -13.74 -30.17 7.93
N GLU A 325 -12.84 -30.92 7.28
CA GLU A 325 -12.30 -32.18 7.78
C GLU A 325 -11.25 -31.95 8.89
N ILE A 326 -10.42 -30.90 8.76
CA ILE A 326 -9.41 -30.57 9.78
C ILE A 326 -10.08 -29.90 10.99
N VAL A 327 -10.86 -28.82 10.79
CA VAL A 327 -11.59 -28.09 11.83
C VAL A 327 -12.87 -27.44 11.30
N ARG A 328 -14.00 -27.62 12.01
CA ARG A 328 -15.30 -27.04 11.62
C ARG A 328 -15.59 -25.64 12.16
N LYS A 329 -14.99 -25.28 13.29
CA LYS A 329 -15.37 -24.10 14.10
C LYS A 329 -14.25 -23.06 14.27
N GLU A 330 -13.02 -23.38 13.86
CA GLU A 330 -11.89 -22.44 13.95
C GLU A 330 -11.76 -21.68 12.62
N SER A 331 -11.56 -20.37 12.71
CA SER A 331 -11.30 -19.47 11.58
C SER A 331 -9.83 -19.43 11.17
N SER A 332 -8.94 -19.98 12.00
CA SER A 332 -7.51 -20.06 11.74
C SER A 332 -6.93 -21.35 12.31
N ILE A 333 -5.97 -21.96 11.61
CA ILE A 333 -5.32 -23.20 12.00
C ILE A 333 -3.81 -23.11 11.80
N LYS A 334 -3.02 -23.88 12.55
CA LYS A 334 -1.57 -23.92 12.37
C LYS A 334 -1.23 -24.37 10.96
N ARG A 335 -0.32 -23.64 10.30
CA ARG A 335 0.16 -23.90 8.93
C ARG A 335 0.46 -25.38 8.68
N ARG A 336 1.26 -26.00 9.56
CA ARG A 336 1.64 -27.42 9.42
C ARG A 336 0.43 -28.36 9.42
N ARG A 337 -0.55 -28.10 10.28
CA ARG A 337 -1.77 -28.89 10.41
C ARG A 337 -2.63 -28.79 9.14
N PHE A 338 -2.67 -27.62 8.49
CA PHE A 338 -3.35 -27.45 7.21
C PHE A 338 -2.69 -28.28 6.11
N ILE A 339 -1.37 -28.19 5.97
CA ILE A 339 -0.60 -28.96 4.96
C ILE A 339 -0.76 -30.48 5.17
N ASP A 340 -0.65 -30.95 6.41
CA ASP A 340 -0.84 -32.37 6.73
C ASP A 340 -2.27 -32.82 6.38
N GLY A 341 -3.27 -31.99 6.67
CA GLY A 341 -4.68 -32.27 6.34
C GLY A 341 -4.95 -32.28 4.83
N MET A 342 -4.34 -31.38 4.08
CA MET A 342 -4.40 -31.38 2.61
C MET A 342 -3.75 -32.64 2.01
N SER A 343 -2.60 -33.05 2.54
CA SER A 343 -1.96 -34.31 2.14
C SER A 343 -2.85 -35.52 2.44
N PHE A 344 -3.53 -35.53 3.60
CA PHE A 344 -4.44 -36.61 3.97
C PHE A 344 -5.70 -36.65 3.09
N TRP A 345 -6.27 -35.48 2.77
CA TRP A 345 -7.43 -35.39 1.89
C TRP A 345 -7.11 -35.90 0.48
N LEU A 346 -5.92 -35.57 -0.04
CA LEU A 346 -5.41 -36.10 -1.31
C LEU A 346 -5.29 -37.63 -1.29
N ASP A 347 -4.86 -38.20 -0.16
CA ASP A 347 -4.74 -39.66 0.01
C ASP A 347 -6.10 -40.38 -0.03
N ARG A 348 -7.15 -39.69 0.42
CA ARG A 348 -8.51 -40.24 0.50
C ARG A 348 -9.32 -39.99 -0.77
N SER A 349 -9.01 -38.92 -1.50
CA SER A 349 -9.59 -38.61 -2.81
C SER A 349 -9.16 -39.67 -3.84
N ARG A 350 -10.07 -40.11 -4.72
CA ARG A 350 -9.89 -41.28 -5.60
C ARG A 350 -8.57 -41.23 -6.39
N ALA A 351 -7.85 -42.36 -6.46
CA ALA A 351 -6.56 -42.51 -7.16
C ALA A 351 -6.58 -42.15 -8.66
N ASP A 352 -7.77 -42.06 -9.27
CA ASP A 352 -7.97 -41.73 -10.69
C ASP A 352 -8.04 -40.22 -10.97
N ARG A 353 -7.79 -39.34 -9.98
CA ARG A 353 -7.80 -37.90 -10.24
C ARG A 353 -6.57 -37.46 -11.07
N PRO A 354 -6.73 -36.61 -12.09
CA PRO A 354 -5.63 -36.04 -12.87
C PRO A 354 -4.57 -35.27 -12.06
N ASP A 355 -4.87 -34.82 -10.83
CA ASP A 355 -3.92 -34.20 -9.88
C ASP A 355 -3.13 -35.16 -9.01
N ALA A 356 -3.38 -36.48 -9.02
CA ALA A 356 -2.83 -37.37 -7.99
C ALA A 356 -1.28 -37.31 -7.88
N TRP A 357 -0.58 -36.96 -8.96
CA TRP A 357 0.87 -36.73 -8.99
C TRP A 357 1.37 -35.63 -8.03
N THR A 358 0.51 -34.68 -7.66
CA THR A 358 0.82 -33.48 -6.87
C THR A 358 1.01 -33.77 -5.39
N LYS A 359 0.45 -34.88 -4.90
CA LYS A 359 0.67 -35.43 -3.55
C LYS A 359 2.15 -35.52 -3.19
N ARG A 360 2.96 -35.97 -4.16
CA ARG A 360 4.41 -36.19 -3.98
C ARG A 360 5.19 -34.88 -3.78
N ILE A 361 4.56 -33.75 -4.12
CA ILE A 361 5.10 -32.40 -4.01
C ILE A 361 4.56 -31.77 -2.72
N ILE A 362 3.25 -31.84 -2.47
CA ILE A 362 2.61 -31.17 -1.33
C ILE A 362 3.17 -31.59 0.03
N SER A 363 3.52 -32.87 0.19
CA SER A 363 4.07 -33.39 1.46
C SER A 363 5.54 -32.99 1.70
N LYS A 364 6.24 -32.46 0.70
CA LYS A 364 7.70 -32.23 0.74
C LYS A 364 8.11 -30.78 0.85
N VAL A 365 7.21 -29.83 0.63
CA VAL A 365 7.60 -28.41 0.49
C VAL A 365 6.89 -27.52 1.53
N PRO A 366 7.64 -26.97 2.51
CA PRO A 366 7.12 -25.99 3.46
C PRO A 366 6.55 -24.73 2.78
N SER A 367 7.02 -24.41 1.56
CA SER A 367 6.70 -23.19 0.83
C SER A 367 5.22 -23.06 0.45
N ILE A 368 4.44 -24.15 0.44
CA ILE A 368 2.97 -24.06 0.29
C ILE A 368 2.34 -23.38 1.47
N GLY A 369 2.79 -23.74 2.67
CA GLY A 369 2.32 -23.12 3.89
C GLY A 369 2.64 -21.64 3.88
N ASP A 370 3.90 -21.30 3.53
CA ASP A 370 4.35 -19.91 3.41
C ASP A 370 3.64 -19.15 2.28
N ALA A 371 3.06 -19.85 1.30
CA ALA A 371 2.34 -19.25 0.20
C ALA A 371 0.90 -18.87 0.53
N ILE A 372 0.33 -19.46 1.57
CA ILE A 372 -1.01 -19.16 2.04
C ILE A 372 -0.93 -18.26 3.29
N ASP A 373 0.03 -18.50 4.18
CA ASP A 373 0.35 -17.69 5.37
C ASP A 373 1.03 -16.37 4.96
N ASP A 374 0.24 -15.42 4.45
CA ASP A 374 0.72 -14.18 3.87
C ASP A 374 1.28 -13.22 4.93
N ASP A 375 0.71 -13.27 6.14
CA ASP A 375 1.16 -12.47 7.28
C ASP A 375 2.36 -13.08 8.03
N ALA A 376 2.84 -14.25 7.58
CA ALA A 376 3.93 -15.01 8.20
C ALA A 376 3.72 -15.28 9.70
N SER A 377 2.46 -15.35 10.15
CA SER A 377 2.09 -15.61 11.54
C SER A 377 2.33 -17.06 11.94
N GLY A 378 2.48 -17.98 10.99
CA GLY A 378 2.54 -19.42 11.22
C GLY A 378 1.15 -20.07 11.34
N TYR A 379 0.09 -19.29 11.15
CA TYR A 379 -1.29 -19.72 11.10
C TYR A 379 -1.86 -19.39 9.72
N ILE A 380 -2.77 -20.23 9.24
CA ILE A 380 -3.52 -19.99 8.03
C ILE A 380 -4.95 -19.73 8.46
N SER A 381 -5.53 -18.64 7.99
CA SER A 381 -6.91 -18.23 8.17
C SER A 381 -7.78 -18.61 6.96
N VAL A 382 -9.10 -18.63 7.17
CA VAL A 382 -10.04 -18.85 6.07
C VAL A 382 -9.92 -17.76 4.99
N GLY A 383 -9.71 -16.51 5.41
CA GLY A 383 -9.52 -15.38 4.49
C GLY A 383 -8.30 -15.57 3.60
N GLU A 384 -7.17 -15.95 4.18
CA GLU A 384 -5.93 -16.24 3.43
C GLU A 384 -6.10 -17.38 2.43
N VAL A 385 -6.84 -18.44 2.78
CA VAL A 385 -7.15 -19.51 1.82
C VAL A 385 -8.03 -18.99 0.69
N GLN A 386 -9.04 -18.18 0.98
CA GLN A 386 -9.92 -17.63 -0.04
C GLN A 386 -9.17 -16.69 -1.00
N GLU A 387 -8.36 -15.78 -0.46
CA GLU A 387 -7.51 -14.87 -1.23
C GLU A 387 -6.50 -15.65 -2.08
N PHE A 388 -5.88 -16.68 -1.50
CA PHE A 388 -5.01 -17.58 -2.24
C PHE A 388 -5.73 -18.22 -3.44
N MET A 389 -6.99 -18.66 -3.28
CA MET A 389 -7.76 -19.24 -4.37
C MET A 389 -8.17 -18.22 -5.45
N HIS A 390 -8.28 -16.93 -5.11
CA HIS A 390 -8.60 -15.86 -6.07
C HIS A 390 -7.45 -15.56 -7.03
N LEU A 391 -6.20 -15.90 -6.69
CA LEU A 391 -5.05 -15.77 -7.57
C LEU A 391 -5.14 -16.68 -8.82
N LYS A 392 -6.13 -17.59 -8.89
CA LYS A 392 -6.31 -18.54 -10.00
C LYS A 392 -6.70 -17.89 -11.32
N PRO A 393 -5.89 -18.07 -12.40
CA PRO A 393 -6.23 -17.59 -13.73
C PRO A 393 -7.52 -18.25 -14.25
N PRO A 394 -8.50 -17.49 -14.78
CA PRO A 394 -9.77 -18.04 -15.25
C PRO A 394 -9.64 -19.10 -16.36
N LYS A 395 -8.57 -19.02 -17.17
CA LYS A 395 -8.28 -19.96 -18.28
C LYS A 395 -7.74 -21.32 -17.82
N TRP A 396 -7.42 -21.48 -16.53
CA TRP A 396 -6.97 -22.76 -15.97
C TRP A 396 -8.14 -23.66 -15.55
N THR A 397 -9.36 -23.15 -15.70
CA THR A 397 -10.62 -23.89 -15.80
C THR A 397 -11.02 -23.93 -17.28
N THR A 398 -10.88 -25.07 -17.94
CA THR A 398 -11.24 -25.23 -19.36
C THR A 398 -12.75 -25.24 -19.58
N PRO A 399 -13.32 -24.39 -20.46
CA PRO A 399 -14.43 -24.75 -21.33
C PRO A 399 -13.86 -25.36 -22.64
N ASP A 400 -14.66 -26.19 -23.32
CA ASP A 400 -14.48 -26.61 -24.74
C ASP A 400 -13.89 -28.01 -25.05
N THR A 401 -14.18 -29.04 -24.25
CA THR A 401 -14.34 -30.41 -24.78
C THR A 401 -15.58 -31.11 -24.20
N PRO A 402 -16.57 -31.54 -25.01
CA PRO A 402 -17.87 -32.00 -24.52
C PRO A 402 -17.91 -33.47 -24.07
N THR A 403 -16.79 -34.08 -23.67
CA THR A 403 -16.76 -35.48 -23.18
C THR A 403 -16.19 -35.68 -21.78
N CYS A 404 -15.93 -34.60 -21.03
CA CYS A 404 -15.39 -34.69 -19.67
C CYS A 404 -16.31 -34.01 -18.64
N ALA A 405 -17.59 -34.40 -18.59
CA ALA A 405 -18.59 -33.87 -17.66
C ALA A 405 -18.42 -34.31 -16.19
N GLN A 406 -17.23 -34.75 -15.76
CA GLN A 406 -16.90 -35.10 -14.37
C GLN A 406 -15.50 -34.63 -13.92
N THR A 407 -14.88 -33.66 -14.59
CA THR A 407 -13.55 -33.16 -14.18
C THR A 407 -13.67 -31.99 -13.20
N ILE A 408 -14.12 -32.28 -11.98
CA ILE A 408 -13.98 -31.41 -10.79
C ILE A 408 -12.54 -31.56 -10.24
N SER A 409 -11.52 -31.23 -11.05
CA SER A 409 -10.10 -31.45 -10.69
C SER A 409 -9.17 -30.40 -11.30
N CYS A 410 -9.59 -29.14 -11.22
CA CYS A 410 -8.80 -27.97 -11.64
C CYS A 410 -8.32 -27.12 -10.46
N ASP A 411 -8.77 -27.36 -9.23
CA ASP A 411 -8.60 -26.43 -8.11
C ASP A 411 -7.25 -26.56 -7.39
N LEU A 412 -6.75 -27.79 -7.25
CA LEU A 412 -5.38 -28.01 -6.77
C LEU A 412 -4.31 -27.51 -7.75
N THR A 413 -4.63 -27.20 -9.01
CA THR A 413 -3.69 -26.69 -10.04
C THR A 413 -2.96 -25.41 -9.62
N LEU A 414 -3.57 -24.61 -8.74
CA LEU A 414 -2.90 -23.45 -8.17
C LEU A 414 -1.82 -23.85 -7.17
N LEU A 415 -2.12 -24.81 -6.30
CA LEU A 415 -1.12 -25.46 -5.44
C LEU A 415 -0.06 -26.21 -6.28
N ARG A 416 -0.39 -26.68 -7.49
CA ARG A 416 0.59 -27.30 -8.43
C ARG A 416 1.66 -26.30 -8.87
N GLY A 417 1.28 -25.05 -9.16
CA GLY A 417 2.23 -24.00 -9.54
C GLY A 417 3.00 -23.46 -8.34
N TRP A 418 2.34 -23.27 -7.20
CA TRP A 418 2.94 -22.57 -6.05
C TRP A 418 3.70 -23.48 -5.07
N ALA A 419 3.37 -24.77 -4.98
CA ALA A 419 4.07 -25.73 -4.11
C ALA A 419 5.55 -25.96 -4.42
N PHE A 420 6.00 -25.53 -5.59
CA PHE A 420 7.40 -25.63 -5.99
C PHE A 420 7.82 -24.52 -6.96
N GLY A 421 6.88 -23.77 -7.54
CA GLY A 421 7.16 -22.84 -8.63
C GLY A 421 7.79 -21.53 -8.17
N TRP A 422 7.47 -20.99 -7.00
CA TRP A 422 8.07 -19.72 -6.58
C TRP A 422 9.59 -19.86 -6.33
N ASP A 423 10.02 -20.91 -5.65
CA ASP A 423 11.44 -21.15 -5.33
C ASP A 423 12.29 -21.37 -6.58
N ALA A 424 11.77 -22.19 -7.49
CA ALA A 424 12.45 -22.47 -8.74
C ALA A 424 12.36 -21.28 -9.72
N ASP A 425 11.29 -20.47 -9.66
CA ASP A 425 11.16 -19.23 -10.45
C ASP A 425 12.12 -18.16 -9.94
N ASN A 426 12.34 -18.07 -8.63
CA ASN A 426 13.40 -17.24 -8.06
C ASN A 426 14.77 -17.66 -8.59
N GLY A 427 15.02 -18.97 -8.75
CA GLY A 427 16.22 -19.48 -9.43
C GLY A 427 16.34 -18.99 -10.88
N TYR A 428 15.26 -19.06 -11.66
CA TYR A 428 15.22 -18.51 -13.02
C TYR A 428 15.52 -17.00 -13.05
N TYR A 429 14.84 -16.22 -12.21
CA TYR A 429 15.03 -14.77 -12.15
C TYR A 429 16.43 -14.41 -11.62
N ASN A 430 16.98 -15.16 -10.67
CA ASN A 430 18.37 -15.00 -10.22
C ASN A 430 19.33 -15.07 -11.42
N GLU A 431 19.22 -16.12 -12.24
CA GLU A 431 20.06 -16.28 -13.43
C GLU A 431 19.89 -15.12 -14.41
N GLN A 432 18.64 -14.70 -14.67
CA GLN A 432 18.37 -13.59 -15.59
C GLN A 432 18.88 -12.24 -15.08
N VAL A 433 18.69 -11.95 -13.79
CA VAL A 433 19.17 -10.73 -13.14
C VAL A 433 20.70 -10.67 -13.19
N ASN A 434 21.38 -11.75 -12.79
CA ASN A 434 22.84 -11.83 -12.87
C ASN A 434 23.34 -11.69 -14.30
N LYS A 435 22.64 -12.27 -15.29
CA LYS A 435 22.97 -12.10 -16.71
C LYS A 435 22.92 -10.64 -17.14
N ILE A 436 21.87 -9.90 -16.78
CA ILE A 436 21.71 -8.48 -17.12
C ILE A 436 22.80 -7.63 -16.43
N LEU A 437 23.03 -7.85 -15.14
CA LEU A 437 24.07 -7.12 -14.38
C LEU A 437 25.46 -7.38 -14.96
N ASN A 438 25.77 -8.62 -15.36
CA ASN A 438 27.03 -8.95 -16.01
C ASN A 438 27.16 -8.35 -17.41
N GLN A 439 26.06 -8.22 -18.16
CA GLN A 439 26.06 -7.51 -19.44
C GLN A 439 26.37 -6.03 -19.25
N LEU A 440 25.74 -5.37 -18.28
CA LEU A 440 26.02 -3.98 -17.94
C LEU A 440 27.47 -3.80 -17.46
N GLN A 441 27.99 -4.72 -16.63
CA GLN A 441 29.37 -4.67 -16.17
C GLN A 441 30.35 -4.70 -17.34
N LYS A 442 30.16 -5.61 -18.29
CA LYS A 442 31.04 -5.67 -19.48
C LYS A 442 31.04 -4.37 -20.27
N ILE A 443 29.89 -3.73 -20.43
CA ILE A 443 29.77 -2.44 -21.13
C ILE A 443 30.41 -1.31 -20.30
N SER A 444 30.36 -1.39 -18.97
CA SER A 444 31.07 -0.45 -18.09
C SER A 444 32.59 -0.59 -18.18
N ASP A 445 33.08 -1.81 -18.39
CA ASP A 445 34.51 -2.11 -18.45
C ASP A 445 35.12 -1.81 -19.83
N GLU A 446 34.29 -1.84 -20.89
CA GLU A 446 34.66 -1.46 -22.25
C GLU A 446 34.45 0.06 -22.44
N ASP A 447 35.53 0.84 -22.38
CA ASP A 447 35.52 2.31 -22.52
C ASP A 447 34.57 2.80 -23.65
N GLY A 448 33.45 3.41 -23.26
CA GLY A 448 32.38 3.86 -24.16
C GLY A 448 31.64 5.09 -23.65
N ALA A 449 30.86 5.74 -24.51
CA ALA A 449 30.16 7.00 -24.18
C ALA A 449 29.25 6.92 -22.94
N ASN A 450 28.75 5.73 -22.59
CA ASN A 450 27.90 5.50 -21.41
C ASN A 450 28.62 4.78 -20.26
N ALA A 451 29.92 4.48 -20.38
CA ALA A 451 30.63 3.63 -19.42
C ALA A 451 30.60 4.22 -18.00
N GLU A 452 30.81 5.53 -17.85
CA GLU A 452 30.76 6.22 -16.55
C GLU A 452 29.35 6.20 -15.93
N SER A 453 28.30 6.43 -16.73
CA SER A 453 26.91 6.35 -16.27
C SER A 453 26.53 4.94 -15.83
N ILE A 454 26.96 3.92 -16.57
CA ILE A 454 26.71 2.52 -16.20
C ILE A 454 27.51 2.15 -14.95
N HIS A 455 28.74 2.64 -14.81
CA HIS A 455 29.55 2.44 -13.61
C HIS A 455 28.84 2.99 -12.37
N HIS A 456 28.34 4.23 -12.43
CA HIS A 456 27.56 4.85 -11.36
C HIS A 456 26.28 4.06 -11.06
N TYR A 457 25.55 3.62 -12.08
CA TYR A 457 24.36 2.80 -11.88
C TYR A 457 24.70 1.49 -11.13
N LEU A 458 25.76 0.81 -11.55
CA LEU A 458 26.18 -0.46 -10.95
C LEU A 458 26.69 -0.27 -9.52
N SER A 459 27.44 0.80 -9.22
CA SER A 459 27.96 1.05 -7.87
C SER A 459 26.83 1.23 -6.84
N GLU A 460 25.70 1.82 -7.23
CA GLU A 460 24.58 2.06 -6.33
C GLU A 460 23.62 0.87 -6.17
N VAL A 461 23.47 0.07 -7.24
CA VAL A 461 22.40 -0.93 -7.35
C VAL A 461 22.89 -2.37 -7.17
N LYS A 462 24.05 -2.71 -7.75
CA LYS A 462 24.47 -4.11 -7.98
C LYS A 462 24.55 -4.92 -6.68
N ASP A 463 25.29 -4.43 -5.70
CA ASP A 463 25.56 -5.18 -4.47
C ASP A 463 24.28 -5.39 -3.63
N LYS A 464 23.41 -4.37 -3.57
CA LYS A 464 22.14 -4.44 -2.84
C LYS A 464 21.16 -5.43 -3.48
N VAL A 465 21.05 -5.42 -4.81
CA VAL A 465 20.20 -6.37 -5.53
C VAL A 465 20.74 -7.80 -5.39
N ILE A 466 22.06 -7.98 -5.55
CA ILE A 466 22.72 -9.28 -5.41
C ILE A 466 22.54 -9.86 -4.01
N ALA A 467 22.59 -9.02 -2.96
CA ALA A 467 22.39 -9.45 -1.58
C ALA A 467 21.01 -10.08 -1.32
N ILE A 468 20.01 -9.80 -2.17
CA ILE A 468 18.69 -10.45 -2.11
C ILE A 468 18.63 -11.60 -3.12
N THR A 469 19.00 -11.34 -4.37
CA THR A 469 18.79 -12.33 -5.43
C THR A 469 19.64 -13.57 -5.27
N ASN A 470 20.88 -13.45 -4.76
CA ASN A 470 21.81 -14.58 -4.58
C ASN A 470 21.66 -15.29 -3.23
N SER A 471 20.84 -14.75 -2.32
CA SER A 471 20.64 -15.31 -0.97
C SER A 471 19.72 -16.54 -0.96
N ILE A 472 19.10 -16.88 -2.10
CA ILE A 472 18.08 -17.93 -2.18
C ILE A 472 18.66 -19.36 -2.17
N TYR A 473 17.97 -20.25 -1.47
CA TYR A 473 18.22 -21.69 -1.52
C TYR A 473 17.31 -22.36 -2.56
N VAL A 474 17.90 -22.85 -3.66
CA VAL A 474 17.15 -23.61 -4.67
C VAL A 474 16.99 -25.06 -4.21
N LEU A 475 15.76 -25.46 -3.91
CA LEU A 475 15.43 -26.83 -3.52
C LEU A 475 15.25 -27.71 -4.77
N ASN A 476 16.28 -28.45 -5.18
CA ASN A 476 16.20 -29.39 -6.32
C ASN A 476 15.65 -30.76 -5.92
N THR A 477 14.39 -30.83 -5.49
CA THR A 477 13.78 -32.08 -4.97
C THR A 477 12.74 -32.71 -5.89
N LEU A 478 12.57 -32.20 -7.12
CA LEU A 478 11.55 -32.70 -8.05
C LEU A 478 12.03 -33.97 -8.78
N GLU A 479 11.12 -34.92 -8.99
CA GLU A 479 11.39 -36.13 -9.76
C GLU A 479 11.55 -35.76 -11.25
N PRO A 480 12.57 -36.27 -11.97
CA PRO A 480 12.82 -35.92 -13.37
C PRO A 480 11.64 -36.14 -14.31
N THR A 481 10.75 -37.07 -13.96
CA THR A 481 9.53 -37.39 -14.72
C THR A 481 8.43 -36.31 -14.61
N LEU A 482 8.42 -35.55 -13.51
CA LEU A 482 7.42 -34.50 -13.23
C LEU A 482 7.90 -33.11 -13.64
N GLU A 483 9.21 -32.95 -13.83
CA GLU A 483 9.87 -31.68 -14.11
C GLU A 483 9.38 -30.98 -15.40
N PRO A 484 9.20 -31.66 -16.56
CA PRO A 484 8.75 -30.99 -17.78
C PRO A 484 7.34 -30.39 -17.65
N LYS A 485 6.43 -31.12 -17.02
CA LYS A 485 5.05 -30.69 -16.80
C LYS A 485 5.00 -29.50 -15.83
N MET A 486 5.85 -29.51 -14.80
CA MET A 486 5.98 -28.41 -13.86
C MET A 486 6.57 -27.15 -14.51
N ASN A 487 7.62 -27.32 -15.32
CA ASN A 487 8.30 -26.20 -15.98
C ASN A 487 7.39 -25.47 -16.98
N GLU A 488 6.53 -26.20 -17.70
CA GLU A 488 5.56 -25.59 -18.61
C GLU A 488 4.52 -24.74 -17.87
N LEU A 489 3.97 -25.22 -16.75
CA LEU A 489 3.03 -24.46 -15.93
C LEU A 489 3.69 -23.22 -15.32
N ARG A 490 4.92 -23.36 -14.83
CA ARG A 490 5.71 -22.24 -14.30
C ARG A 490 5.96 -21.18 -15.37
N ARG A 491 6.31 -21.58 -16.60
CA ARG A 491 6.48 -20.66 -17.73
C ARG A 491 5.20 -19.85 -17.98
N GLN A 492 4.04 -20.51 -18.04
CA GLN A 492 2.76 -19.80 -18.21
C GLN A 492 2.47 -18.83 -17.07
N TRP A 493 2.76 -19.23 -15.83
CA TRP A 493 2.60 -18.36 -14.65
C TRP A 493 3.50 -17.12 -14.70
N ARG A 494 4.79 -17.32 -15.01
CA ARG A 494 5.75 -16.22 -15.19
C ARG A 494 5.29 -15.26 -16.28
N GLU A 495 4.84 -15.78 -17.43
CA GLU A 495 4.34 -14.94 -18.52
C GLU A 495 3.12 -14.09 -18.13
N ILE A 496 2.18 -14.66 -17.36
CA ILE A 496 1.03 -13.92 -16.85
C ILE A 496 1.48 -12.83 -15.87
N THR A 497 2.31 -13.21 -14.89
CA THR A 497 2.81 -12.32 -13.84
C THR A 497 3.62 -11.17 -14.42
N GLU A 498 4.61 -11.49 -15.27
CA GLU A 498 5.44 -10.50 -15.96
C GLU A 498 4.58 -9.57 -16.83
N LYS A 499 3.58 -10.11 -17.55
CA LYS A 499 2.69 -9.29 -18.39
C LYS A 499 1.87 -8.31 -17.54
N GLN A 500 1.30 -8.75 -16.43
CA GLN A 500 0.50 -7.91 -15.54
C GLN A 500 1.34 -6.80 -14.90
N ILE A 501 2.49 -7.16 -14.31
CA ILE A 501 3.40 -6.20 -13.69
C ILE A 501 3.91 -5.20 -14.74
N LYS A 502 4.31 -5.67 -15.92
CA LYS A 502 4.79 -4.81 -17.02
C LYS A 502 3.70 -3.87 -17.53
N GLN A 503 2.44 -4.31 -17.60
CA GLN A 503 1.33 -3.44 -17.99
C GLN A 503 1.10 -2.34 -16.94
N ARG A 504 1.08 -2.68 -15.66
CA ARG A 504 0.89 -1.71 -14.57
C ARG A 504 2.07 -0.74 -14.44
N LEU A 505 3.31 -1.22 -14.60
CA LEU A 505 4.50 -0.38 -14.67
C LEU A 505 4.42 0.64 -15.80
N LYS A 506 3.89 0.26 -16.97
CA LYS A 506 3.67 1.19 -18.08
C LYS A 506 2.62 2.26 -17.75
N THR A 507 1.55 1.90 -17.05
CA THR A 507 0.51 2.85 -16.63
C THR A 507 1.06 3.98 -15.77
N VAL A 508 2.02 3.67 -14.89
CA VAL A 508 2.69 4.66 -14.02
C VAL A 508 4.00 5.17 -14.62
N ASN A 509 4.27 4.94 -15.91
CA ASN A 509 5.53 5.29 -16.59
C ASN A 509 6.80 4.85 -15.83
N TYR A 510 6.71 3.78 -15.05
CA TYR A 510 7.77 3.23 -14.18
C TYR A 510 8.26 4.23 -13.11
N LYS A 511 7.50 5.29 -12.84
CA LYS A 511 7.65 6.14 -11.65
C LYS A 511 6.66 5.65 -10.60
N PHE A 512 7.15 5.06 -9.53
CA PHE A 512 6.33 4.49 -8.47
C PHE A 512 6.96 4.72 -7.09
N GLU A 513 6.18 4.53 -6.04
CA GLU A 513 6.62 4.63 -4.65
C GLU A 513 6.46 3.29 -3.93
N GLU A 514 7.02 3.19 -2.72
CA GLU A 514 6.85 2.03 -1.85
C GLU A 514 5.35 1.68 -1.67
N SER A 515 4.51 2.70 -1.43
CA SER A 515 3.05 2.57 -1.28
C SER A 515 2.32 2.08 -2.55
N THR A 516 2.96 2.19 -3.72
CA THR A 516 2.39 1.78 -5.01
C THR A 516 2.80 0.35 -5.39
N PHE A 517 3.83 -0.19 -4.71
CA PHE A 517 4.40 -1.50 -5.04
C PHE A 517 3.34 -2.59 -5.09
N THR A 518 2.53 -2.73 -4.04
CA THR A 518 1.51 -3.79 -3.93
C THR A 518 0.47 -3.71 -5.05
N ALA A 519 0.05 -2.50 -5.42
CA ALA A 519 -0.89 -2.28 -6.51
C ALA A 519 -0.28 -2.62 -7.90
N ILE A 520 1.01 -2.35 -8.12
CA ILE A 520 1.72 -2.72 -9.36
C ILE A 520 1.97 -4.22 -9.41
N ALA A 521 2.49 -4.79 -8.31
CA ALA A 521 2.72 -6.21 -8.13
C ALA A 521 1.41 -7.01 -8.24
N GLY A 522 0.29 -6.42 -7.80
CA GLY A 522 -1.01 -7.09 -7.67
C GLY A 522 -1.06 -8.08 -6.53
N SER A 523 -0.18 -7.95 -5.56
CA SER A 523 -0.08 -8.81 -4.39
C SER A 523 0.52 -8.00 -3.26
N GLN A 524 0.05 -8.24 -2.04
CA GLN A 524 0.68 -7.69 -0.84
C GLN A 524 2.00 -8.40 -0.50
N ARG A 525 2.20 -9.59 -1.06
CA ARG A 525 3.35 -10.45 -0.81
C ARG A 525 4.58 -10.02 -1.61
N VAL A 526 5.55 -9.45 -0.90
CA VAL A 526 6.83 -9.01 -1.48
C VAL A 526 7.65 -10.20 -1.97
N GLU A 527 7.65 -11.29 -1.22
CA GLU A 527 8.43 -12.50 -1.48
C GLU A 527 8.13 -13.06 -2.89
N SER A 528 6.85 -13.11 -3.26
CA SER A 528 6.39 -13.70 -4.53
C SER A 528 6.55 -12.79 -5.75
N THR A 529 6.68 -11.48 -5.54
CA THR A 529 6.61 -10.49 -6.62
C THR A 529 7.89 -9.67 -6.80
N PHE A 530 8.80 -9.66 -5.83
CA PHE A 530 10.05 -8.90 -5.92
C PHE A 530 10.92 -9.31 -7.11
N PHE A 531 11.17 -10.61 -7.31
CA PHE A 531 12.01 -11.13 -8.39
C PHE A 531 11.51 -10.77 -9.81
N PRO A 532 10.23 -11.03 -10.17
CA PRO A 532 9.72 -10.58 -11.47
C PRO A 532 9.76 -9.06 -11.62
N PHE A 533 9.54 -8.31 -10.54
CA PHE A 533 9.58 -6.84 -10.56
C PHE A 533 11.00 -6.32 -10.85
N VAL A 534 12.01 -6.77 -10.08
CA VAL A 534 13.40 -6.34 -10.28
C VAL A 534 13.92 -6.76 -11.65
N TYR A 535 13.55 -7.96 -12.13
CA TYR A 535 13.89 -8.41 -13.48
C TYR A 535 13.35 -7.46 -14.55
N LEU A 536 12.08 -7.07 -14.48
CA LEU A 536 11.46 -6.16 -15.45
C LEU A 536 12.04 -4.74 -15.40
N LEU A 537 12.42 -4.25 -14.21
CA LEU A 537 13.13 -2.98 -14.07
C LEU A 537 14.52 -3.06 -14.70
N LEU A 538 15.32 -4.08 -14.35
CA LEU A 538 16.67 -4.26 -14.89
C LEU A 538 16.65 -4.44 -16.41
N LEU A 539 15.66 -5.13 -16.97
CA LEU A 539 15.46 -5.21 -18.42
C LEU A 539 15.24 -3.83 -19.05
N ARG A 540 14.40 -3.00 -18.43
CA ARG A 540 14.18 -1.62 -18.90
C ARG A 540 15.47 -0.80 -18.76
N HIS A 541 16.14 -0.87 -17.61
CA HIS A 541 17.35 -0.09 -17.35
C HIS A 541 18.47 -0.48 -18.30
N HIS A 542 18.67 -1.79 -18.54
CA HIS A 542 19.57 -2.26 -19.58
C HIS A 542 19.23 -1.65 -20.94
N ALA A 543 17.96 -1.68 -21.36
CA ALA A 543 17.55 -1.08 -22.63
C ALA A 543 17.68 0.45 -22.70
N LEU A 544 17.67 1.15 -21.56
CA LEU A 544 17.86 2.60 -21.48
C LEU A 544 19.36 2.97 -21.52
N LEU A 545 20.16 2.36 -20.65
CA LEU A 545 21.58 2.65 -20.47
C LEU A 545 22.45 2.21 -21.66
N THR A 546 21.94 1.28 -22.48
CA THR A 546 22.67 0.78 -23.67
C THR A 546 22.29 1.50 -24.96
N LYS A 547 21.36 2.46 -24.94
CA LYS A 547 20.90 3.20 -26.14
C LYS A 547 21.46 4.62 -26.18
N GLY A 548 22.19 4.95 -27.25
CA GLY A 548 22.64 6.32 -27.53
C GLY A 548 23.50 6.90 -26.40
N GLU A 549 23.63 8.23 -26.33
CA GLU A 549 24.16 8.90 -25.14
C GLU A 549 23.08 8.91 -24.05
N THR A 550 23.38 8.30 -22.91
CA THR A 550 22.48 8.28 -21.75
C THR A 550 22.73 9.53 -20.90
N SER A 551 21.68 10.29 -20.61
CA SER A 551 21.82 11.45 -19.72
C SER A 551 21.91 11.00 -18.25
N VAL A 552 22.63 11.77 -17.43
CA VAL A 552 22.81 11.54 -15.99
C VAL A 552 21.44 11.36 -15.29
N GLU A 553 20.43 12.11 -15.72
CA GLU A 553 19.08 12.04 -15.17
C GLU A 553 18.41 10.69 -15.40
N THR A 554 18.63 10.07 -16.57
CA THR A 554 18.06 8.75 -16.88
C THR A 554 18.68 7.68 -15.97
N THR A 555 19.97 7.81 -15.69
CA THR A 555 20.70 6.97 -14.75
C THR A 555 20.16 7.14 -13.34
N GLU A 556 19.98 8.37 -12.87
CA GLU A 556 19.43 8.68 -11.54
C GLU A 556 17.99 8.19 -11.36
N GLU A 557 17.12 8.35 -12.37
CA GLU A 557 15.75 7.82 -12.34
C GLU A 557 15.74 6.28 -12.22
N ALA A 558 16.66 5.60 -12.93
CA ALA A 558 16.81 4.15 -12.87
C ALA A 558 17.33 3.67 -11.50
N ILE A 559 18.31 4.36 -10.92
CA ILE A 559 18.82 4.08 -9.56
C ILE A 559 17.69 4.26 -8.54
N HIS A 560 16.95 5.38 -8.63
CA HIS A 560 15.86 5.67 -7.71
C HIS A 560 14.78 4.60 -7.74
N ALA A 561 14.37 4.13 -8.93
CA ALA A 561 13.38 3.07 -9.07
C ALA A 561 13.79 1.76 -8.38
N VAL A 562 15.08 1.40 -8.42
CA VAL A 562 15.57 0.21 -7.71
C VAL A 562 15.65 0.46 -6.20
N ASN A 563 16.11 1.64 -5.77
CA ASN A 563 16.15 1.97 -4.34
C ASN A 563 14.76 1.93 -3.70
N ILE A 564 13.71 2.40 -4.38
CA ILE A 564 12.32 2.27 -3.90
C ILE A 564 11.94 0.80 -3.69
N LEU A 565 12.35 -0.09 -4.61
CA LEU A 565 12.08 -1.52 -4.47
C LEU A 565 12.86 -2.15 -3.29
N LEU A 566 14.06 -1.63 -3.00
CA LEU A 566 14.83 -2.04 -1.82
C LEU A 566 14.20 -1.52 -0.53
N ASP A 567 13.63 -0.31 -0.52
CA ASP A 567 12.90 0.25 0.62
C ASP A 567 11.65 -0.60 0.97
N VAL A 568 10.98 -1.17 -0.04
CA VAL A 568 9.89 -2.16 0.15
C VAL A 568 10.42 -3.39 0.90
N VAL A 569 11.60 -3.89 0.53
CA VAL A 569 12.22 -5.06 1.19
C VAL A 569 12.64 -4.72 2.62
N ASP A 570 13.26 -3.56 2.84
CA ASP A 570 13.62 -3.10 4.18
C ASP A 570 12.41 -3.03 5.11
N SER A 571 11.31 -2.50 4.60
CA SER A 571 10.05 -2.35 5.32
C SER A 571 9.42 -3.71 5.65
N ARG A 572 9.42 -4.64 4.68
CA ARG A 572 8.96 -6.01 4.89
C ARG A 572 9.82 -6.77 5.91
N VAL A 573 11.14 -6.67 5.82
CA VAL A 573 12.05 -7.30 6.80
C VAL A 573 11.85 -6.71 8.20
N ALA A 574 11.63 -5.41 8.32
CA ALA A 574 11.34 -4.75 9.60
C ALA A 574 10.02 -5.26 10.23
N GLU A 575 8.98 -5.43 9.40
CA GLU A 575 7.69 -6.00 9.80
C GLU A 575 7.84 -7.45 10.29
N LEU A 576 8.45 -8.33 9.48
CA LEU A 576 8.70 -9.73 9.82
C LEU A 576 9.46 -9.86 11.15
N LYS A 577 10.48 -9.03 11.36
CA LYS A 577 11.20 -8.99 12.64
C LYS A 577 10.32 -8.59 13.82
N ALA A 578 9.40 -7.65 13.64
CA ALA A 578 8.48 -7.24 14.70
C ALA A 578 7.53 -8.39 15.06
N ILE A 579 7.02 -9.11 14.06
CA ILE A 579 6.15 -10.29 14.22
C ILE A 579 6.89 -11.40 14.97
N TRP A 580 8.04 -11.85 14.45
CA TRP A 580 8.81 -12.95 15.03
C TRP A 580 9.33 -12.65 16.43
N ARG A 581 9.67 -11.39 16.74
CA ARG A 581 10.01 -10.98 18.12
C ARG A 581 8.84 -11.13 19.07
N ARG A 582 7.63 -10.72 18.67
CA ARG A 582 6.42 -10.88 19.49
C ARG A 582 6.12 -12.34 19.75
N GLN A 583 6.40 -13.20 18.76
CA GLN A 583 6.27 -14.66 18.86
C GLN A 583 7.42 -15.35 19.60
N ARG A 584 8.47 -14.61 19.99
CA ARG A 584 9.68 -15.13 20.67
C ARG A 584 10.43 -16.17 19.83
N ILE A 585 10.42 -16.02 18.51
CA ILE A 585 11.18 -16.85 17.58
C ILE A 585 12.60 -16.28 17.45
N ASP A 586 13.59 -17.17 17.30
CA ASP A 586 14.97 -16.77 16.98
C ASP A 586 15.02 -16.13 15.58
N LEU A 587 15.40 -14.85 15.53
CA LEU A 587 15.38 -14.08 14.29
C LEU A 587 16.40 -14.58 13.27
N GLU A 588 17.58 -15.01 13.69
CA GLU A 588 18.63 -15.39 12.74
C GLU A 588 18.27 -16.71 12.05
N ILE A 589 17.76 -17.67 12.83
CA ILE A 589 17.26 -18.94 12.29
C ILE A 589 16.05 -18.69 11.39
N GLN A 590 15.10 -17.86 11.82
CA GLN A 590 13.87 -17.64 11.06
C GLN A 590 14.13 -16.91 9.75
N VAL A 591 14.97 -15.86 9.73
CA VAL A 591 15.34 -15.15 8.50
C VAL A 591 16.06 -16.09 7.52
N ARG A 592 16.93 -16.99 8.01
CA ARG A 592 17.66 -17.95 7.17
C ARG A 592 16.75 -18.90 6.41
N TYR A 593 15.66 -19.36 7.03
CA TYR A 593 14.78 -20.36 6.42
C TYR A 593 13.49 -19.80 5.83
N TYR A 594 13.05 -18.63 6.28
CA TYR A 594 11.90 -17.96 5.70
C TYR A 594 12.18 -17.62 4.24
N ALA A 595 11.18 -17.79 3.36
CA ALA A 595 11.30 -17.41 1.97
C ALA A 595 12.51 -18.06 1.24
N ASN A 596 12.91 -19.27 1.68
CA ASN A 596 14.14 -19.94 1.24
C ASN A 596 15.39 -19.06 1.32
N GLY A 597 15.52 -18.29 2.40
CA GLY A 597 16.71 -17.49 2.66
C GLY A 597 16.79 -16.23 1.82
N MET A 598 15.74 -15.84 1.07
CA MET A 598 15.71 -14.62 0.25
C MET A 598 16.24 -13.37 0.96
N PHE A 599 15.97 -13.23 2.27
CA PHE A 599 16.37 -12.06 3.05
C PHE A 599 17.62 -12.27 3.91
N GLU A 600 18.28 -13.44 3.86
CA GLU A 600 19.37 -13.77 4.79
C GLU A 600 20.57 -12.84 4.65
N ASP A 601 21.15 -12.73 3.45
CA ASP A 601 22.36 -11.96 3.25
C ASP A 601 22.09 -10.45 3.34
N TYR A 602 20.94 -10.01 2.82
CA TYR A 602 20.44 -8.65 3.02
C TYR A 602 20.29 -8.30 4.52
N TYR A 603 19.72 -9.20 5.33
CA TYR A 603 19.58 -9.01 6.76
C TYR A 603 20.93 -8.90 7.49
N LYS A 604 21.91 -9.74 7.12
CA LYS A 604 23.27 -9.68 7.70
C LYS A 604 23.94 -8.34 7.44
N VAL A 605 23.88 -7.87 6.20
CA VAL A 605 24.52 -6.61 5.78
C VAL A 605 23.85 -5.40 6.44
N HIS A 606 22.52 -5.29 6.35
CA HIS A 606 21.81 -4.07 6.71
C HIS A 606 21.37 -3.99 8.18
N PHE A 607 21.18 -5.13 8.86
CA PHE A 607 20.62 -5.14 10.22
C PHE A 607 21.53 -5.70 11.30
N ILE A 608 22.46 -6.61 10.97
CA ILE A 608 23.43 -7.15 11.94
C ILE A 608 24.70 -6.29 11.97
N CYS A 609 25.26 -5.93 10.81
CA CYS A 609 26.51 -5.19 10.72
C CYS A 609 26.41 -3.78 11.34
N VAL A 610 25.30 -3.07 11.08
CA VAL A 610 25.00 -1.75 11.69
C VAL A 610 24.92 -1.84 13.22
N ARG A 611 24.47 -2.98 13.77
CA ARG A 611 24.35 -3.19 15.21
C ARG A 611 25.71 -3.38 15.88
N HIS A 612 26.65 -4.07 15.21
CA HIS A 612 28.03 -4.20 15.67
C HIS A 612 28.77 -2.88 15.62
N VAL A 613 28.62 -2.09 14.55
CA VAL A 613 29.24 -0.75 14.44
C VAL A 613 28.67 0.20 15.49
N ARG A 614 27.36 0.19 15.72
CA ARG A 614 26.71 1.03 16.76
C ARG A 614 27.08 0.58 18.18
N SER A 615 27.22 -0.73 18.40
CA SER A 615 27.72 -1.28 19.66
C SER A 615 29.18 -0.89 19.92
N LEU A 616 30.03 -0.95 18.88
CA LEU A 616 31.44 -0.55 18.93
C LEU A 616 31.59 0.96 19.19
N LEU A 617 30.80 1.80 18.50
CA LEU A 617 30.78 3.25 18.73
C LEU A 617 30.30 3.62 20.13
N ASN A 618 29.33 2.87 20.67
CA ASN A 618 28.85 3.06 22.04
C ASN A 618 29.88 2.59 23.08
N SER A 619 30.64 1.52 22.82
CA SER A 619 31.74 1.10 23.70
C SER A 619 32.94 2.06 23.64
N ILE A 620 33.26 2.62 22.46
CA ILE A 620 34.31 3.63 22.31
C ILE A 620 33.91 4.95 23.00
N SER A 621 32.63 5.33 22.97
CA SER A 621 32.14 6.52 23.67
C SER A 621 32.09 6.36 25.20
N ALA A 622 32.08 5.13 25.71
CA ALA A 622 32.10 4.85 27.15
C ALA A 622 33.53 4.83 27.75
N GLU A 623 34.57 4.74 26.92
CA GLU A 623 35.97 4.67 27.34
C GLU A 623 36.71 6.01 27.33
N VAL A 624 36.02 7.15 27.16
CA VAL A 624 36.63 8.48 27.32
C VAL A 624 36.27 9.04 28.70
N PRO A 625 37.17 9.03 29.71
CA PRO A 625 36.92 9.68 30.97
C PRO A 625 36.92 11.20 30.75
N GLN A 626 35.77 11.84 30.94
CA GLN A 626 35.70 13.28 31.13
C GLN A 626 36.38 13.64 32.46
N GLY A 627 37.65 14.06 32.39
CA GLY A 627 38.32 14.61 33.57
C GLY A 627 39.82 14.71 33.44
N GLN A 628 40.29 15.80 32.82
CA GLN A 628 41.37 16.68 33.30
C GLN A 628 41.92 17.51 32.12
N LEU A 629 41.29 18.66 31.86
CA LEU A 629 41.93 19.77 31.13
C LEU A 629 42.24 20.86 32.16
N GLY A 630 43.48 20.87 32.65
CA GLY A 630 44.09 22.03 33.30
C GLY A 630 44.70 22.96 32.26
N PRO A 631 44.80 24.28 32.52
CA PRO A 631 45.07 25.26 31.47
C PRO A 631 46.56 25.44 31.19
N SER A 632 46.87 25.61 29.89
CA SER A 632 47.96 26.42 29.31
C SER A 632 49.40 26.17 29.77
N GLY A 633 50.20 25.63 28.86
CA GLY A 633 51.67 25.69 28.88
C GLY A 633 52.25 25.42 27.49
N THR A 634 52.85 26.44 26.90
CA THR A 634 53.53 26.51 25.60
C THR A 634 54.89 25.78 25.55
N ILE A 635 55.40 25.56 24.30
CA ILE A 635 56.81 25.27 23.86
C ILE A 635 57.12 23.76 23.79
N SER A 636 57.75 23.11 22.78
CA SER A 636 58.26 23.33 21.41
C SER A 636 58.74 21.95 20.84
N PRO A 637 59.19 21.79 19.58
CA PRO A 637 59.26 20.49 18.90
C PRO A 637 60.67 19.86 18.88
N SER A 638 60.75 18.53 19.08
CA SER A 638 61.76 17.63 18.50
C SER A 638 61.62 16.21 19.07
N ASP A 639 61.17 15.28 18.23
CA ASP A 639 61.76 13.95 17.93
C ASP A 639 60.73 13.01 17.30
#